data_AF-A0AAU4EEU2-F1
#
_entry.id   AF-A0AAU4EEU2-F1
#
_cell.length_a   1.000
_cell.length_b   1.000
_cell.length_c   1.000
_cell.angle_alpha   90.00
_cell.angle_beta   90.00
_cell.angle_gamma   90.00
#
_symmetry.space_group_name_H-M   'P 1'
#
loop_
_entity.id
_entity.type
_entity.pdbx_description
1 polymer ?
#
loop_
_entity_poly.entity_id
_entity_poly.type
_entity_poly.pdbx_seq_one_letter_code
_entity_poly.pdbx_strand_id
1 'polypeptide(L)'
;MTRLSESGGRTMGELNRRRALGLLGAGSAAAMLATGLLPGLAEAAEAGPAGKPKGGPPDAVAATYLRVLLRHTRWAESQFDTAAGIYPAKDFTFAVVLGNALLLTRDGYDAAVAGVDQATLRTHTLDTIKHFAASNLLTGGTEWGRKLFFDTTFQSYFLLAARLLWTDLDAATRANVERITTEQAAYTTALGTQDDPTSGDWTPNGLLGGHVGDTKLEEMGVYAQSLAPALAWAPGDARAAAWRDAFGSWSRNEGGLPAADLANPRLVDGHPISANTATNLYDTFLVENHGSFGPHYQEELWRTSGRNSMHFLLAGKPLPEVLTAQPNGELLWRTMLLMTSDAGEPLMPMVADREHLYGRDVIPLAFRAQVLGDRYAARAEADLAARLEPYQAYAPADRITKFSGEPKYEPEARAEVAISYLLHEWRAAHGGPVVPVSGKEFDAHAAGVADFGAGPGLLAHRSPAAWAATVSKAGFVKFAWQPHHDDWLFALGGATPMLLPASNLAVRERHATTWTRVRDGFDGTFGVLRFDAGYAALATLPTGTAVYTSTGVAAGEGAFTVYNLAMPGVPGLDGDRAYTAAEGTVTVSAQDAPAGGPRTDDLTFTPVTARFVRMLGVRPDPAYGYSLYAFEVHDGTGPDLAVTGTASASSATAGKEAKYANDGNTTTRWAVSTSDRPRADSWLAVDLGAAKAFDRVRLSWEAAAGRAYRVETSPDGSAWTPVASFPKPALSSTHGWLDVDGRAGLVVSGPNPLTVVGTSVTLSDGPAAPLLAELYPGTAGLAKLAGRARASTTAAAVRASVTDGFLVLANLSAAAATGTANLPQDRSALELYRGEQVVTAAGTAFTFTLAAAEGRIEPPRFTLRGTFGRAIPIGLKAVVRDAGRVDLTAASGLPVLITVEPDGGLARPVLLIPGRTVPVVVPEVRPYPLADLALGAVTFPAEPLPAGMSDPGAAVDDDPATAWRPGPGGRLVVDLGAVRPVSAAELAWTSGRVPACAVETSTDGVTYTTAAKPARTCTATAAVTGEVRYLAVRTLDWRSGDANLTRLSVRT
;
A
#
# COMPACT_ATOMS: atom_id res chain seq x y z
N MET A 1 53.20 -10.79 -27.56
CA MET A 1 53.48 -9.98 -28.77
C MET A 1 52.33 -9.00 -28.91
N THR A 2 52.35 -7.81 -28.30
CA THR A 2 52.94 -6.48 -28.68
C THR A 2 51.72 -5.53 -28.84
N ARG A 3 51.28 -4.69 -27.86
CA ARG A 3 51.73 -3.31 -27.46
C ARG A 3 51.70 -2.30 -28.64
N LEU A 4 51.17 -1.06 -28.62
CA LEU A 4 51.06 0.08 -27.66
C LEU A 4 50.10 1.18 -28.25
N SER A 5 49.30 1.96 -27.48
CA SER A 5 49.48 3.34 -26.90
C SER A 5 49.26 4.51 -27.91
N GLU A 6 48.82 5.76 -27.65
CA GLU A 6 48.61 6.72 -26.53
C GLU A 6 47.83 7.94 -27.14
N SER A 7 46.90 8.70 -26.53
CA SER A 7 46.88 9.64 -25.39
C SER A 7 47.05 11.16 -25.72
N GLY A 8 46.32 12.02 -24.96
CA GLY A 8 46.56 13.47 -24.75
C GLY A 8 45.50 14.41 -25.36
N GLY A 9 44.91 15.42 -24.71
CA GLY A 9 45.13 16.07 -23.41
C GLY A 9 44.25 17.34 -23.27
N ARG A 10 43.98 17.74 -22.02
CA ARG A 10 43.11 18.85 -21.52
C ARG A 10 43.72 20.26 -21.68
N THR A 11 42.89 21.32 -21.54
CA THR A 11 42.93 22.46 -20.53
C THR A 11 41.99 23.60 -20.99
N MET A 12 40.94 24.02 -20.25
CA MET A 12 40.85 24.98 -19.11
C MET A 12 41.48 26.38 -19.35
N GLY A 13 40.69 27.46 -19.14
CA GLY A 13 41.18 28.83 -19.08
C GLY A 13 40.08 29.89 -18.90
N GLU A 14 39.94 30.36 -17.68
CA GLU A 14 38.96 31.30 -17.09
C GLU A 14 39.20 32.81 -17.35
N LEU A 15 38.13 33.62 -17.18
CA LEU A 15 38.03 35.00 -16.60
C LEU A 15 38.76 36.16 -17.35
N ASN A 16 38.32 37.43 -17.44
CA ASN A 16 37.36 38.23 -16.66
C ASN A 16 37.01 39.58 -17.38
N ARG A 17 35.77 40.05 -17.17
CA ARG A 17 35.28 41.46 -16.97
C ARG A 17 35.90 42.66 -17.73
N ARG A 18 35.06 43.39 -18.50
CA ARG A 18 34.46 44.71 -18.13
C ARG A 18 33.60 45.35 -19.26
N ARG A 19 32.30 45.50 -18.95
CA ARG A 19 31.31 46.56 -19.30
C ARG A 19 31.23 47.12 -20.74
N ALA A 20 30.06 46.98 -21.38
CA ALA A 20 29.12 48.08 -21.62
C ALA A 20 27.71 47.56 -22.03
N LEU A 21 26.70 48.33 -21.61
CA LEU A 21 25.25 48.10 -21.66
C LEU A 21 24.62 48.01 -23.07
N GLY A 22 23.46 47.33 -23.18
CA GLY A 22 22.41 47.70 -24.13
C GLY A 22 21.41 46.61 -24.56
N LEU A 23 20.27 46.53 -23.86
CA LEU A 23 18.92 46.13 -24.32
C LEU A 23 18.54 44.63 -24.50
N LEU A 24 17.77 44.16 -23.51
CA LEU A 24 16.51 43.35 -23.53
C LEU A 24 16.22 42.53 -24.81
N GLY A 25 15.88 41.24 -24.78
CA GLY A 25 15.52 40.34 -23.67
C GLY A 25 14.71 39.18 -24.25
N ALA A 26 15.31 37.98 -24.30
CA ALA A 26 14.62 36.73 -24.58
C ALA A 26 15.47 35.60 -23.97
N GLY A 27 14.92 34.86 -23.00
CA GLY A 27 15.58 33.67 -22.47
C GLY A 27 15.45 33.47 -20.97
N SER A 28 14.21 33.30 -20.49
CA SER A 28 13.95 32.62 -19.21
C SER A 28 12.45 32.28 -19.10
N ALA A 29 12.05 31.16 -19.70
CA ALA A 29 10.76 30.52 -19.48
C ALA A 29 10.95 28.99 -19.56
N ALA A 30 11.55 28.41 -18.52
CA ALA A 30 11.68 26.95 -18.37
C ALA A 30 11.65 26.46 -16.91
N ALA A 31 11.16 27.27 -15.95
CA ALA A 31 11.09 26.87 -14.54
C ALA A 31 9.92 27.48 -13.75
N MET A 32 8.75 27.70 -14.37
CA MET A 32 7.53 28.14 -13.68
C MET A 32 6.24 27.44 -14.19
N LEU A 33 6.27 26.11 -14.36
CA LEU A 33 5.07 25.33 -14.73
C LEU A 33 4.70 24.24 -13.71
N ALA A 34 5.06 24.43 -12.43
CA ALA A 34 4.76 23.48 -11.35
C ALA A 34 3.90 24.05 -10.21
N THR A 35 3.22 25.19 -10.40
CA THR A 35 2.28 25.72 -9.40
C THR A 35 0.95 26.06 -10.07
N GLY A 36 -0.03 25.17 -9.93
CA GLY A 36 -1.42 25.40 -10.29
C GLY A 36 -2.03 26.47 -9.38
N LEU A 37 -1.86 27.73 -9.72
CA LEU A 37 -2.49 28.86 -9.06
C LEU A 37 -2.87 29.90 -10.12
N LEU A 38 -4.13 29.83 -10.57
CA LEU A 38 -5.03 30.96 -10.88
C LEU A 38 -6.39 30.40 -11.36
N PRO A 39 -7.52 30.73 -10.72
CA PRO A 39 -8.85 30.41 -11.24
C PRO A 39 -9.19 31.41 -12.35
N GLY A 40 -9.11 30.97 -13.60
CA GLY A 40 -9.62 31.73 -14.74
C GLY A 40 -11.11 31.47 -14.89
N LEU A 41 -11.93 32.47 -14.57
CA LEU A 41 -13.35 32.53 -14.92
C LEU A 41 -13.54 32.27 -16.42
N ALA A 42 -14.09 31.11 -16.77
CA ALA A 42 -14.56 30.84 -18.12
C ALA A 42 -16.09 30.97 -18.11
N GLU A 43 -16.60 32.06 -18.69
CA GLU A 43 -18.00 32.14 -19.12
C GLU A 43 -18.24 31.02 -20.14
N ALA A 44 -19.08 30.06 -19.77
CA ALA A 44 -19.56 29.02 -20.66
C ALA A 44 -20.53 29.65 -21.68
N ALA A 45 -20.18 29.57 -22.97
CA ALA A 45 -21.16 29.72 -24.03
C ALA A 45 -22.21 28.60 -23.89
N GLU A 46 -23.49 28.96 -23.93
CA GLU A 46 -24.61 28.02 -23.82
C GLU A 46 -24.50 26.92 -24.89
N ALA A 47 -24.16 25.71 -24.45
CA ALA A 47 -24.24 24.51 -25.27
C ALA A 47 -25.68 23.96 -25.25
N GLY A 48 -26.34 23.95 -26.41
CA GLY A 48 -27.62 23.27 -26.61
C GLY A 48 -27.50 21.73 -26.48
N PRO A 49 -28.63 21.00 -26.53
CA PRO A 49 -28.67 19.57 -26.22
C PRO A 49 -27.76 18.77 -27.17
N ALA A 50 -26.88 17.96 -26.58
CA ALA A 50 -25.82 17.24 -27.27
C ALA A 50 -26.37 16.23 -28.29
N GLY A 51 -26.17 16.49 -29.58
CA GLY A 51 -26.21 15.46 -30.61
C GLY A 51 -24.98 14.55 -30.52
N LYS A 52 -25.01 13.38 -31.17
CA LYS A 52 -23.88 12.43 -31.26
C LYS A 52 -22.55 13.18 -31.54
N PRO A 53 -21.57 13.18 -30.62
CA PRO A 53 -20.24 13.70 -30.91
C PRO A 53 -19.62 12.88 -32.05
N LYS A 54 -19.10 13.53 -33.09
CA LYS A 54 -18.38 12.86 -34.19
C LYS A 54 -16.92 12.73 -33.81
N GLY A 55 -16.42 11.50 -33.75
CA GLY A 55 -15.03 11.19 -33.41
C GLY A 55 -14.95 9.98 -32.47
N GLY A 56 -13.99 9.09 -32.68
CA GLY A 56 -13.74 7.97 -31.77
C GLY A 56 -13.26 8.44 -30.38
N PRO A 57 -12.83 7.51 -29.51
CA PRO A 57 -12.35 7.85 -28.17
C PRO A 57 -11.29 8.98 -28.17
N PRO A 58 -11.34 9.91 -27.19
CA PRO A 58 -10.48 11.09 -27.18
C PRO A 58 -8.99 10.79 -26.97
N ASP A 59 -8.67 9.67 -26.32
CA ASP A 59 -7.31 9.19 -26.08
C ASP A 59 -7.27 7.67 -25.85
N ALA A 60 -6.07 7.13 -25.60
CA ALA A 60 -5.85 5.70 -25.45
C ALA A 60 -6.54 5.10 -24.22
N VAL A 61 -6.62 5.83 -23.11
CA VAL A 61 -7.25 5.36 -21.86
C VAL A 61 -8.76 5.28 -22.07
N ALA A 62 -9.36 6.34 -22.61
CA ALA A 62 -10.77 6.34 -22.98
C ALA A 62 -11.10 5.24 -24.02
N ALA A 63 -10.18 4.97 -24.96
CA ALA A 63 -10.35 3.88 -25.92
C ALA A 63 -10.42 2.51 -25.23
N THR A 64 -9.60 2.30 -24.20
CA THR A 64 -9.66 1.10 -23.35
C THR A 64 -10.98 1.00 -22.61
N TYR A 65 -11.44 2.07 -21.95
CA TYR A 65 -12.73 2.10 -21.28
C TYR A 65 -13.90 1.75 -22.21
N LEU A 66 -13.90 2.26 -23.45
CA LEU A 66 -14.92 1.90 -24.46
C LEU A 66 -14.91 0.40 -24.78
N ARG A 67 -13.72 -0.20 -24.99
CA ARG A 67 -13.58 -1.64 -25.29
C ARG A 67 -14.00 -2.52 -24.12
N VAL A 68 -13.63 -2.13 -22.89
CA VAL A 68 -14.02 -2.78 -21.64
C VAL A 68 -15.55 -2.77 -21.47
N LEU A 69 -16.21 -1.64 -21.72
CA LEU A 69 -17.67 -1.54 -21.70
C LEU A 69 -18.33 -2.42 -22.77
N LEU A 70 -17.80 -2.41 -24.01
CA LEU A 70 -18.30 -3.26 -25.09
C LEU A 70 -18.25 -4.74 -24.70
N ARG A 71 -17.08 -5.25 -24.27
CA ARG A 71 -16.93 -6.66 -23.87
C ARG A 71 -17.86 -7.05 -22.73
N HIS A 72 -17.95 -6.20 -21.70
CA HIS A 72 -18.78 -6.43 -20.53
C HIS A 72 -20.29 -6.45 -20.84
N THR A 73 -20.72 -5.87 -21.97
CA THR A 73 -22.13 -5.88 -22.40
C THR A 73 -22.70 -7.30 -22.49
N ARG A 74 -21.89 -8.32 -22.79
CA ARG A 74 -22.33 -9.73 -22.80
C ARG A 74 -22.82 -10.21 -21.43
N TRP A 75 -22.12 -9.80 -20.37
CA TRP A 75 -22.55 -10.12 -19.01
C TRP A 75 -23.82 -9.34 -18.66
N ALA A 76 -23.89 -8.04 -19.01
CA ALA A 76 -25.09 -7.24 -18.75
C ALA A 76 -26.33 -7.84 -19.44
N GLU A 77 -26.20 -8.26 -20.70
CA GLU A 77 -27.28 -8.93 -21.43
C GLU A 77 -27.64 -10.30 -20.86
N SER A 78 -26.69 -11.02 -20.25
CA SER A 78 -27.03 -12.27 -19.57
C SER A 78 -27.86 -12.06 -18.30
N GLN A 79 -27.93 -10.83 -17.78
CA GLN A 79 -28.80 -10.47 -16.66
C GLN A 79 -30.15 -9.89 -17.09
N PHE A 80 -30.39 -9.70 -18.39
CA PHE A 80 -31.65 -9.15 -18.89
C PHE A 80 -32.80 -10.14 -18.67
N ASP A 81 -33.85 -9.71 -17.96
CA ASP A 81 -35.04 -10.53 -17.75
C ASP A 81 -35.97 -10.41 -18.96
N THR A 82 -35.90 -11.41 -19.84
CA THR A 82 -36.75 -11.47 -21.05
C THR A 82 -38.25 -11.51 -20.77
N ALA A 83 -38.69 -11.99 -19.59
CA ALA A 83 -40.10 -12.03 -19.24
C ALA A 83 -40.60 -10.67 -18.75
N ALA A 84 -39.77 -9.97 -17.97
CA ALA A 84 -40.06 -8.61 -17.51
C ALA A 84 -39.77 -7.53 -18.57
N GLY A 85 -38.92 -7.83 -19.56
CA GLY A 85 -38.48 -6.89 -20.59
C GLY A 85 -37.52 -5.81 -20.08
N ILE A 86 -36.82 -6.06 -18.97
CA ILE A 86 -35.96 -5.08 -18.29
C ILE A 86 -34.73 -5.76 -17.65
N TYR A 87 -33.70 -4.97 -17.36
CA TYR A 87 -32.70 -5.39 -16.36
C TYR A 87 -33.30 -5.25 -14.94
N PRO A 88 -33.25 -6.27 -14.07
CA PRO A 88 -34.03 -6.28 -12.83
C PRO A 88 -33.46 -5.40 -11.71
N ALA A 89 -34.27 -5.18 -10.66
CA ALA A 89 -33.89 -4.44 -9.46
C ALA A 89 -32.85 -5.18 -8.60
N LYS A 90 -32.88 -6.51 -8.66
CA LYS A 90 -31.99 -7.38 -7.89
C LYS A 90 -30.54 -6.98 -8.15
N ASP A 91 -29.77 -6.83 -7.07
CA ASP A 91 -28.36 -6.44 -7.10
C ASP A 91 -28.10 -5.12 -7.87
N PHE A 92 -29.11 -4.25 -7.96
CA PHE A 92 -29.10 -3.00 -8.74
C PHE A 92 -28.74 -3.19 -10.22
N THR A 93 -29.07 -4.35 -10.79
CA THR A 93 -28.73 -4.69 -12.18
C THR A 93 -29.23 -3.63 -13.17
N PHE A 94 -30.37 -3.00 -12.92
CA PHE A 94 -30.88 -1.90 -13.73
C PHE A 94 -29.90 -0.74 -13.95
N ALA A 95 -28.89 -0.55 -13.09
CA ALA A 95 -27.91 0.52 -13.24
C ALA A 95 -26.90 0.31 -14.40
N VAL A 96 -26.87 -0.88 -15.03
CA VAL A 96 -26.05 -1.13 -16.24
C VAL A 96 -26.39 -0.18 -17.40
N VAL A 97 -27.55 0.48 -17.33
CA VAL A 97 -28.05 1.44 -18.31
C VAL A 97 -27.11 2.63 -18.55
N LEU A 98 -26.26 3.03 -17.59
CA LEU A 98 -25.30 4.13 -17.84
C LEU A 98 -24.22 3.73 -18.85
N GLY A 99 -23.61 2.56 -18.67
CA GLY A 99 -22.65 2.03 -19.65
C GLY A 99 -23.30 1.81 -21.02
N ASN A 100 -24.54 1.34 -21.05
CA ASN A 100 -25.29 1.18 -22.30
C ASN A 100 -25.58 2.54 -22.96
N ALA A 101 -26.04 3.53 -22.19
CA ALA A 101 -26.33 4.86 -22.70
C ALA A 101 -25.08 5.49 -23.34
N LEU A 102 -23.90 5.33 -22.74
CA LEU A 102 -22.64 5.76 -23.34
C LEU A 102 -22.39 5.08 -24.70
N LEU A 103 -22.46 3.75 -24.75
CA LEU A 103 -22.26 2.98 -25.98
C LEU A 103 -23.29 3.30 -27.08
N LEU A 104 -24.53 3.63 -26.71
CA LEU A 104 -25.61 3.95 -27.64
C LEU A 104 -25.52 5.36 -28.22
N THR A 105 -24.79 6.26 -27.55
CA THR A 105 -24.70 7.69 -27.88
C THR A 105 -23.34 8.10 -28.45
N ARG A 106 -22.31 7.26 -28.34
CA ARG A 106 -20.96 7.50 -28.88
C ARG A 106 -20.70 6.63 -30.11
N ASP A 107 -19.71 7.02 -30.91
CA ASP A 107 -19.20 6.20 -32.02
C ASP A 107 -18.35 5.03 -31.48
N GLY A 108 -18.21 3.97 -32.30
CA GLY A 108 -17.38 2.80 -31.95
C GLY A 108 -18.14 1.58 -31.40
N TYR A 109 -19.48 1.55 -31.50
CA TYR A 109 -20.26 0.37 -31.15
C TYR A 109 -19.94 -0.82 -32.07
N ASP A 110 -19.61 -1.96 -31.46
CA ASP A 110 -19.37 -3.23 -32.17
C ASP A 110 -20.31 -4.31 -31.62
N ALA A 111 -21.32 -4.67 -32.40
CA ALA A 111 -22.32 -5.69 -32.04
C ALA A 111 -21.69 -7.09 -31.88
N ALA A 112 -20.64 -7.40 -32.65
CA ALA A 112 -19.96 -8.69 -32.55
C ALA A 112 -19.23 -8.81 -31.22
N VAL A 113 -18.60 -7.73 -30.73
CA VAL A 113 -17.96 -7.69 -29.40
C VAL A 113 -19.00 -7.65 -28.28
N ALA A 114 -20.03 -6.82 -28.41
CA ALA A 114 -21.07 -6.64 -27.39
C ALA A 114 -21.97 -7.87 -27.21
N GLY A 115 -22.11 -8.72 -28.24
CA GLY A 115 -22.97 -9.91 -28.21
C GLY A 115 -24.45 -9.62 -28.39
N VAL A 116 -24.82 -8.37 -28.73
CA VAL A 116 -26.17 -7.90 -28.98
C VAL A 116 -26.10 -6.79 -30.03
N ASP A 117 -27.13 -6.65 -30.87
CA ASP A 117 -27.18 -5.54 -31.81
C ASP A 117 -27.60 -4.23 -31.12
N GLN A 118 -27.21 -3.10 -31.74
CA GLN A 118 -27.39 -1.78 -31.14
C GLN A 118 -28.87 -1.40 -30.94
N ALA A 119 -29.77 -1.88 -31.81
CA ALA A 119 -31.20 -1.55 -31.71
C ALA A 119 -31.84 -2.30 -30.55
N THR A 120 -31.54 -3.59 -30.40
CA THR A 120 -32.00 -4.41 -29.27
C THR A 120 -31.51 -3.86 -27.94
N LEU A 121 -30.21 -3.54 -27.82
CA LEU A 121 -29.65 -2.94 -26.61
C LEU A 121 -30.32 -1.60 -26.27
N ARG A 122 -30.63 -0.79 -27.29
CA ARG A 122 -31.36 0.47 -27.11
C ARG A 122 -32.75 0.22 -26.53
N THR A 123 -33.51 -0.72 -27.08
CA THR A 123 -34.85 -1.06 -26.55
C THR A 123 -34.76 -1.53 -25.10
N HIS A 124 -33.89 -2.50 -24.78
CA HIS A 124 -33.69 -3.00 -23.42
C HIS A 124 -33.35 -1.87 -22.43
N THR A 125 -32.48 -0.94 -22.85
CA THR A 125 -32.04 0.19 -22.03
C THR A 125 -33.16 1.20 -21.80
N LEU A 126 -33.91 1.58 -22.84
CA LEU A 126 -35.01 2.56 -22.72
C LEU A 126 -36.18 2.02 -21.90
N ASP A 127 -36.55 0.75 -22.10
CA ASP A 127 -37.63 0.10 -21.35
C ASP A 127 -37.28 -0.04 -19.87
N THR A 128 -36.02 -0.38 -19.56
CA THR A 128 -35.50 -0.38 -18.18
C THR A 128 -35.57 1.02 -17.57
N ILE A 129 -35.11 2.06 -18.27
CA ILE A 129 -35.18 3.45 -17.77
C ILE A 129 -36.63 3.85 -17.50
N LYS A 130 -37.54 3.54 -18.42
CA LYS A 130 -38.97 3.84 -18.28
C LYS A 130 -39.58 3.18 -17.04
N HIS A 131 -39.33 1.88 -16.85
CA HIS A 131 -39.83 1.12 -15.71
C HIS A 131 -39.32 1.69 -14.38
N PHE A 132 -37.99 1.80 -14.22
CA PHE A 132 -37.40 2.26 -12.96
C PHE A 132 -37.65 3.75 -12.68
N ALA A 133 -37.84 4.59 -13.70
CA ALA A 133 -38.28 5.96 -13.47
C ALA A 133 -39.68 6.00 -12.84
N ALA A 134 -40.61 5.14 -13.30
CA ALA A 134 -41.98 5.10 -12.81
C ALA A 134 -42.13 4.33 -11.48
N SER A 135 -41.28 3.34 -11.22
CA SER A 135 -41.37 2.50 -10.02
C SER A 135 -40.61 3.07 -8.81
N ASN A 136 -39.88 4.18 -8.98
CA ASN A 136 -39.14 4.83 -7.89
C ASN A 136 -40.08 5.44 -6.82
N LEU A 137 -39.76 5.25 -5.54
CA LEU A 137 -40.54 5.72 -4.39
C LEU A 137 -40.80 7.24 -4.42
N LEU A 138 -39.85 8.05 -4.92
CA LEU A 138 -39.98 9.51 -5.00
C LEU A 138 -41.01 9.98 -6.04
N THR A 139 -41.36 9.10 -6.98
CA THR A 139 -42.36 9.35 -8.03
C THR A 139 -43.74 8.79 -7.68
N GLY A 140 -43.87 8.13 -6.53
CA GLY A 140 -45.08 7.41 -6.12
C GLY A 140 -45.09 5.93 -6.47
N GLY A 141 -43.97 5.40 -6.98
CA GLY A 141 -43.76 3.96 -7.17
C GLY A 141 -43.49 3.21 -5.85
N THR A 142 -43.12 1.94 -5.94
CA THR A 142 -43.02 1.03 -4.79
C THR A 142 -41.76 0.15 -4.78
N GLU A 143 -40.86 0.31 -5.74
CA GLU A 143 -39.80 -0.68 -5.99
C GLU A 143 -38.43 -0.28 -5.42
N TRP A 144 -37.99 0.97 -5.61
CA TRP A 144 -36.63 1.40 -5.28
C TRP A 144 -36.52 2.91 -5.04
N GLY A 145 -35.37 3.39 -4.55
CA GLY A 145 -35.02 4.80 -4.42
C GLY A 145 -35.36 5.39 -3.05
N ARG A 146 -35.12 6.70 -2.89
CA ARG A 146 -35.28 7.50 -1.65
C ARG A 146 -34.21 7.24 -0.58
N LYS A 147 -33.87 5.98 -0.29
CA LYS A 147 -32.82 5.60 0.67
C LYS A 147 -31.49 6.24 0.30
N LEU A 148 -30.66 6.63 1.28
CA LEU A 148 -29.36 7.25 0.99
C LEU A 148 -28.30 6.22 0.61
N PHE A 149 -27.96 5.32 1.54
CA PHE A 149 -26.90 4.33 1.30
C PHE A 149 -27.32 3.31 0.23
N PHE A 150 -26.42 3.07 -0.72
CA PHE A 150 -26.60 2.35 -1.99
C PHE A 150 -27.53 3.04 -3.00
N ASP A 151 -28.77 3.33 -2.64
CA ASP A 151 -29.80 3.81 -3.57
C ASP A 151 -29.41 5.11 -4.27
N THR A 152 -28.84 6.10 -3.56
CA THR A 152 -28.44 7.38 -4.18
C THR A 152 -27.29 7.23 -5.17
N THR A 153 -26.38 6.28 -4.94
CA THR A 153 -25.28 5.96 -5.87
C THR A 153 -25.83 5.44 -7.19
N PHE A 154 -26.70 4.42 -7.13
CA PHE A 154 -27.32 3.88 -8.33
C PHE A 154 -28.30 4.87 -8.98
N GLN A 155 -28.96 5.71 -8.18
CA GLN A 155 -29.81 6.79 -8.69
C GLN A 155 -28.98 7.82 -9.46
N SER A 156 -27.79 8.20 -8.98
CA SER A 156 -26.87 9.08 -9.72
C SER A 156 -26.57 8.51 -11.11
N TYR A 157 -26.19 7.22 -11.19
CA TYR A 157 -25.91 6.55 -12.46
C TYR A 157 -27.13 6.50 -13.39
N PHE A 158 -28.29 6.13 -12.83
CA PHE A 158 -29.55 6.08 -13.54
C PHE A 158 -29.94 7.44 -14.14
N LEU A 159 -29.80 8.51 -13.36
CA LEU A 159 -30.10 9.87 -13.81
C LEU A 159 -29.15 10.31 -14.93
N LEU A 160 -27.85 9.98 -14.84
CA LEU A 160 -26.89 10.25 -15.93
C LEU A 160 -27.28 9.50 -17.20
N ALA A 161 -27.67 8.23 -17.11
CA ALA A 161 -28.10 7.43 -18.25
C ALA A 161 -29.33 8.04 -18.94
N ALA A 162 -30.34 8.42 -18.15
CA ALA A 162 -31.54 9.08 -18.64
C ALA A 162 -31.24 10.42 -19.31
N ARG A 163 -30.27 11.20 -18.79
CA ARG A 163 -29.84 12.48 -19.39
C ARG A 163 -29.08 12.29 -20.69
N LEU A 164 -28.27 11.23 -20.83
CA LEU A 164 -27.60 10.91 -22.09
C LEU A 164 -28.58 10.49 -23.19
N LEU A 165 -29.68 9.83 -22.82
CA LEU A 165 -30.74 9.38 -23.74
C LEU A 165 -31.97 10.30 -23.73
N TRP A 166 -31.84 11.54 -23.25
CA TRP A 166 -32.97 12.42 -22.90
C TRP A 166 -33.98 12.63 -24.04
N THR A 167 -33.49 12.70 -25.27
CA THR A 167 -34.30 12.89 -26.48
C THR A 167 -35.12 11.66 -26.86
N ASP A 168 -34.70 10.48 -26.43
CA ASP A 168 -35.34 9.20 -26.74
C ASP A 168 -36.42 8.82 -25.71
N LEU A 169 -36.47 9.52 -24.56
CA LEU A 169 -37.43 9.28 -23.50
C LEU A 169 -38.80 9.90 -23.79
N ASP A 170 -39.89 9.23 -23.37
CA ASP A 170 -41.22 9.82 -23.41
C ASP A 170 -41.41 10.90 -22.33
N ALA A 171 -42.46 11.73 -22.48
CA ALA A 171 -42.70 12.86 -21.60
C ALA A 171 -42.95 12.45 -20.14
N ALA A 172 -43.61 11.30 -19.91
CA ALA A 172 -43.88 10.79 -18.57
C ALA A 172 -42.59 10.34 -17.88
N THR A 173 -41.72 9.65 -18.61
CA THR A 173 -40.41 9.21 -18.11
C THR A 173 -39.53 10.40 -17.77
N ARG A 174 -39.48 11.44 -18.63
CA ARG A 174 -38.76 12.69 -18.33
C ARG A 174 -39.26 13.36 -17.06
N ALA A 175 -40.57 13.48 -16.88
CA ALA A 175 -41.17 14.06 -15.68
C ALA A 175 -40.82 13.27 -14.41
N ASN A 176 -40.81 11.94 -14.49
CA ASN A 176 -40.39 11.08 -13.39
C ASN A 176 -38.91 11.27 -13.05
N VAL A 177 -38.01 11.33 -14.05
CA VAL A 177 -36.57 11.59 -13.85
C VAL A 177 -36.32 12.95 -13.20
N GLU A 178 -37.05 13.99 -13.63
CA GLU A 178 -36.99 15.32 -13.00
C GLU A 178 -37.47 15.30 -11.55
N ARG A 179 -38.55 14.55 -11.26
CA ARG A 179 -39.07 14.41 -9.91
C ARG A 179 -38.13 13.63 -8.99
N ILE A 180 -37.53 12.52 -9.47
CA ILE A 180 -36.48 11.79 -8.74
C ILE A 180 -35.34 12.74 -8.37
N THR A 181 -34.91 13.57 -9.33
CA THR A 181 -33.83 14.54 -9.16
C THR A 181 -34.12 15.52 -8.02
N THR A 182 -35.27 16.18 -8.02
CA THR A 182 -35.58 17.24 -7.04
C THR A 182 -36.04 16.70 -5.70
N GLU A 183 -36.82 15.61 -5.68
CA GLU A 183 -37.37 15.06 -4.44
C GLU A 183 -36.34 14.28 -3.61
N GLN A 184 -35.32 13.69 -4.24
CA GLN A 184 -34.20 13.10 -3.50
C GLN A 184 -33.43 14.17 -2.73
N ALA A 185 -33.08 15.28 -3.39
CA ALA A 185 -32.36 16.37 -2.75
C ALA A 185 -33.19 17.02 -1.63
N ALA A 186 -34.51 17.17 -1.84
CA ALA A 186 -35.42 17.63 -0.80
C ALA A 186 -35.47 16.67 0.39
N TYR A 187 -35.50 15.37 0.15
CA TYR A 187 -35.47 14.36 1.20
C TYR A 187 -34.17 14.43 2.02
N THR A 188 -33.00 14.43 1.37
CA THR A 188 -31.71 14.54 2.06
C THR A 188 -31.60 15.83 2.86
N THR A 189 -32.01 16.96 2.28
CA THR A 189 -31.94 18.26 2.97
C THR A 189 -32.86 18.31 4.19
N ALA A 190 -34.03 17.64 4.13
CA ALA A 190 -34.96 17.57 5.25
C ALA A 190 -34.44 16.73 6.43
N LEU A 191 -33.48 15.82 6.20
CA LEU A 191 -32.79 15.10 7.29
C LEU A 191 -31.85 16.02 8.08
N GLY A 192 -31.42 17.16 7.50
CA GLY A 192 -30.40 18.01 8.09
C GLY A 192 -29.08 17.25 8.23
N THR A 193 -28.61 17.08 9.46
CA THR A 193 -27.41 16.29 9.80
C THR A 193 -27.76 14.98 10.52
N GLN A 194 -29.02 14.52 10.43
CA GLN A 194 -29.46 13.28 11.05
C GLN A 194 -29.28 12.09 10.11
N ASP A 195 -29.29 10.91 10.70
CA ASP A 195 -29.18 9.63 9.99
C ASP A 195 -30.45 9.35 9.18
N ASP A 196 -30.27 8.72 8.02
CA ASP A 196 -31.39 8.24 7.22
C ASP A 196 -32.03 7.02 7.90
N PRO A 197 -33.30 7.11 8.35
CA PRO A 197 -33.97 6.01 9.03
C PRO A 197 -34.17 4.77 8.15
N THR A 198 -34.02 4.88 6.83
CA THR A 198 -34.13 3.77 5.89
C THR A 198 -32.78 3.11 5.55
N SER A 199 -31.67 3.71 6.00
CA SER A 199 -30.32 3.19 5.79
C SER A 199 -29.87 2.16 6.84
N GLY A 200 -30.66 1.94 7.90
CA GLY A 200 -30.36 0.96 8.94
C GLY A 200 -29.20 1.44 9.81
N ASP A 201 -28.22 0.55 10.05
CA ASP A 201 -27.06 0.86 10.90
C ASP A 201 -25.97 1.68 10.19
N TRP A 202 -26.15 2.02 8.90
CA TRP A 202 -25.25 2.87 8.13
C TRP A 202 -25.53 4.33 8.42
N THR A 203 -24.56 5.04 9.01
CA THR A 203 -24.77 6.40 9.55
C THR A 203 -23.53 7.26 9.33
N PRO A 204 -23.70 8.55 8.93
CA PRO A 204 -22.59 9.50 8.91
C PRO A 204 -22.14 10.00 10.29
N ASN A 205 -22.87 9.64 11.35
CA ASN A 205 -22.74 10.26 12.67
C ASN A 205 -22.78 11.80 12.60
N GLY A 206 -23.72 12.31 11.79
CA GLY A 206 -23.83 13.74 11.45
C GLY A 206 -22.57 14.34 10.82
N LEU A 207 -22.29 15.61 11.06
CA LEU A 207 -21.08 16.30 10.55
C LEU A 207 -19.85 16.12 11.45
N LEU A 208 -19.92 15.22 12.44
CA LEU A 208 -18.81 14.96 13.35
C LEU A 208 -17.91 13.82 12.84
N GLY A 209 -18.47 12.84 12.14
CA GLY A 209 -17.74 11.63 11.72
C GLY A 209 -17.16 10.87 12.93
N GLY A 210 -15.95 10.33 12.77
CA GLY A 210 -15.19 9.70 13.86
C GLY A 210 -15.79 8.40 14.40
N HIS A 211 -16.67 7.74 13.64
CA HIS A 211 -17.21 6.45 14.00
C HIS A 211 -16.16 5.34 13.81
N VAL A 212 -16.08 4.40 14.76
CA VAL A 212 -15.16 3.26 14.65
C VAL A 212 -15.83 2.19 13.80
N GLY A 213 -15.14 1.70 12.77
CA GLY A 213 -15.64 0.65 11.89
C GLY A 213 -16.48 1.13 10.70
N ASP A 214 -16.68 2.44 10.54
CA ASP A 214 -17.28 3.06 9.36
C ASP A 214 -16.45 4.29 8.93
N THR A 215 -16.54 4.66 7.65
CA THR A 215 -15.72 5.69 7.01
C THR A 215 -16.51 6.95 6.71
N LYS A 216 -16.18 8.04 7.42
CA LYS A 216 -16.74 9.39 7.19
C LYS A 216 -16.68 9.88 5.73
N LEU A 217 -15.65 9.50 4.97
CA LEU A 217 -15.50 9.92 3.57
C LEU A 217 -16.64 9.34 2.71
N GLU A 218 -16.98 8.06 2.95
CA GLU A 218 -18.04 7.35 2.26
C GLU A 218 -19.40 7.86 2.73
N GLU A 219 -19.60 7.92 4.04
CA GLU A 219 -20.88 8.31 4.61
C GLU A 219 -21.27 9.75 4.25
N MET A 220 -20.36 10.73 4.42
CA MET A 220 -20.62 12.13 4.08
C MET A 220 -20.70 12.32 2.56
N GLY A 221 -19.89 11.57 1.81
CA GLY A 221 -19.92 11.56 0.35
C GLY A 221 -21.28 11.12 -0.19
N VAL A 222 -21.91 10.10 0.39
CA VAL A 222 -23.28 9.65 0.04
C VAL A 222 -24.32 10.77 0.20
N TYR A 223 -24.23 11.56 1.28
CA TYR A 223 -25.13 12.69 1.51
C TYR A 223 -24.87 13.85 0.54
N ALA A 224 -23.60 14.15 0.23
CA ALA A 224 -23.27 15.13 -0.80
C ALA A 224 -23.78 14.68 -2.18
N GLN A 225 -23.62 13.41 -2.50
CA GLN A 225 -23.98 12.82 -3.78
C GLN A 225 -25.47 12.90 -4.09
N SER A 226 -26.33 12.74 -3.09
CA SER A 226 -27.78 12.81 -3.29
C SER A 226 -28.28 14.23 -3.66
N LEU A 227 -27.46 15.26 -3.43
CA LEU A 227 -27.79 16.67 -3.69
C LEU A 227 -27.27 17.16 -5.05
N ALA A 228 -26.14 16.62 -5.52
CA ALA A 228 -25.47 17.07 -6.74
C ALA A 228 -26.37 17.07 -8.00
N PRO A 229 -27.20 16.03 -8.27
CA PRO A 229 -28.08 16.04 -9.45
C PRO A 229 -29.06 17.22 -9.47
N ALA A 230 -29.65 17.56 -8.32
CA ALA A 230 -30.63 18.66 -8.25
C ALA A 230 -29.97 20.02 -8.46
N LEU A 231 -28.76 20.21 -7.92
CA LEU A 231 -27.97 21.43 -8.13
C LEU A 231 -27.57 21.62 -9.59
N ALA A 232 -27.24 20.54 -10.30
CA ALA A 232 -26.88 20.60 -11.72
C ALA A 232 -28.09 20.81 -12.64
N TRP A 233 -29.15 20.02 -12.43
CA TRP A 233 -30.26 19.90 -13.40
C TRP A 233 -31.52 20.69 -13.04
N ALA A 234 -31.66 21.16 -11.79
CA ALA A 234 -32.78 21.96 -11.32
C ALA A 234 -32.35 23.24 -10.56
N PRO A 235 -31.41 24.05 -11.09
CA PRO A 235 -30.85 25.19 -10.36
C PRO A 235 -31.87 26.32 -10.07
N GLY A 236 -33.02 26.32 -10.76
CA GLY A 236 -34.11 27.29 -10.57
C GLY A 236 -35.19 26.86 -9.57
N ASP A 237 -35.09 25.67 -8.96
CA ASP A 237 -36.02 25.26 -7.90
C ASP A 237 -35.88 26.19 -6.69
N ALA A 238 -37.00 26.53 -6.04
CA ALA A 238 -37.00 27.42 -4.87
C ALA A 238 -36.18 26.87 -3.69
N ARG A 239 -35.94 25.55 -3.65
CA ARG A 239 -35.15 24.85 -2.63
C ARG A 239 -33.65 24.81 -2.93
N ALA A 240 -33.21 25.26 -4.11
CA ALA A 240 -31.82 25.10 -4.58
C ALA A 240 -30.77 25.77 -3.67
N ALA A 241 -31.12 26.86 -2.98
CA ALA A 241 -30.22 27.48 -2.01
C ALA A 241 -29.93 26.55 -0.82
N ALA A 242 -30.97 25.95 -0.23
CA ALA A 242 -30.83 25.02 0.89
C ALA A 242 -30.04 23.76 0.48
N TRP A 243 -30.26 23.25 -0.74
CA TRP A 243 -29.49 22.14 -1.29
C TRP A 243 -28.00 22.47 -1.42
N ARG A 244 -27.68 23.70 -1.84
CA ARG A 244 -26.29 24.15 -2.01
C ARG A 244 -25.57 24.26 -0.67
N ASP A 245 -26.23 24.81 0.33
CA ASP A 245 -25.67 24.94 1.69
C ASP A 245 -25.43 23.56 2.31
N ALA A 246 -26.37 22.63 2.14
CA ALA A 246 -26.23 21.24 2.59
C ALA A 246 -25.08 20.53 1.85
N PHE A 247 -25.02 20.65 0.51
CA PHE A 247 -23.98 20.03 -0.32
C PHE A 247 -22.58 20.49 0.08
N GLY A 248 -22.40 21.80 0.25
CA GLY A 248 -21.12 22.37 0.68
C GLY A 248 -20.73 21.94 2.10
N SER A 249 -21.70 21.79 3.01
CA SER A 249 -21.44 21.34 4.38
C SER A 249 -20.96 19.89 4.43
N TRP A 250 -21.63 18.98 3.74
CA TRP A 250 -21.21 17.57 3.65
C TRP A 250 -19.86 17.45 2.94
N SER A 251 -19.73 18.04 1.75
CA SER A 251 -18.52 17.88 0.91
C SER A 251 -17.25 18.44 1.54
N ARG A 252 -17.31 19.59 2.25
CA ARG A 252 -16.10 20.15 2.92
C ARG A 252 -15.67 19.34 4.13
N ASN A 253 -16.61 18.63 4.77
CA ASN A 253 -16.34 17.86 5.98
C ASN A 253 -15.82 16.44 5.70
N GLU A 254 -15.99 15.91 4.49
CA GLU A 254 -15.47 14.60 4.06
C GLU A 254 -14.01 14.42 4.51
N GLY A 255 -13.12 15.32 4.06
CA GLY A 255 -11.70 15.32 4.39
C GLY A 255 -11.33 15.88 5.76
N GLY A 256 -12.30 16.32 6.59
CA GLY A 256 -12.06 17.14 7.77
C GLY A 256 -11.11 16.55 8.81
N LEU A 257 -10.07 17.28 9.17
CA LEU A 257 -9.15 16.94 10.25
C LEU A 257 -8.91 18.19 11.10
N PRO A 258 -9.37 18.24 12.37
CA PRO A 258 -9.33 19.47 13.16
C PRO A 258 -7.93 20.13 13.24
N ALA A 259 -6.87 19.32 13.34
CA ALA A 259 -5.50 19.82 13.39
C ALA A 259 -5.07 20.58 12.12
N ALA A 260 -5.56 20.16 10.96
CA ALA A 260 -5.29 20.82 9.68
C ALA A 260 -6.28 21.94 9.39
N ASP A 261 -7.58 21.68 9.61
CA ASP A 261 -8.67 22.60 9.24
C ASP A 261 -8.60 23.91 10.05
N LEU A 262 -8.29 23.84 11.36
CA LEU A 262 -8.16 25.02 12.21
C LEU A 262 -6.96 25.91 11.84
N ALA A 263 -5.98 25.37 11.13
CA ALA A 263 -4.85 26.14 10.60
C ALA A 263 -5.16 26.79 9.25
N ASN A 264 -6.26 26.42 8.58
CA ASN A 264 -6.57 26.84 7.22
C ASN A 264 -7.66 27.92 7.16
N PRO A 265 -7.30 29.21 6.91
CA PRO A 265 -8.27 30.29 6.79
C PRO A 265 -8.91 30.37 5.38
N ARG A 266 -8.61 29.43 4.46
CA ARG A 266 -9.18 29.44 3.11
C ARG A 266 -10.70 29.27 3.18
N LEU A 267 -11.41 30.13 2.44
CA LEU A 267 -12.83 29.94 2.16
C LEU A 267 -13.01 28.92 1.04
N VAL A 268 -14.01 28.05 1.11
CA VAL A 268 -14.43 27.18 0.01
C VAL A 268 -15.95 27.24 -0.06
N ASP A 269 -16.49 27.60 -1.23
CA ASP A 269 -17.89 27.95 -1.43
C ASP A 269 -18.37 29.04 -0.44
N GLY A 270 -17.49 30.00 -0.14
CA GLY A 270 -17.78 31.12 0.76
C GLY A 270 -17.68 30.82 2.27
N HIS A 271 -17.37 29.58 2.67
CA HIS A 271 -17.24 29.18 4.08
C HIS A 271 -15.79 28.83 4.44
N PRO A 272 -15.28 29.24 5.62
CA PRO A 272 -13.92 28.90 6.03
C PRO A 272 -13.77 27.40 6.31
N ILE A 273 -12.67 26.81 5.84
CA ILE A 273 -12.31 25.41 6.15
C ILE A 273 -12.20 25.22 7.67
N SER A 274 -11.70 26.22 8.40
CA SER A 274 -11.64 26.20 9.87
C SER A 274 -12.99 26.11 10.59
N ALA A 275 -14.13 26.15 9.88
CA ALA A 275 -15.46 25.91 10.44
C ALA A 275 -15.95 24.47 10.24
N ASN A 276 -15.18 23.62 9.57
CA ASN A 276 -15.44 22.19 9.51
C ASN A 276 -15.40 21.58 10.92
N THR A 277 -16.24 20.58 11.15
CA THR A 277 -16.41 19.91 12.45
C THR A 277 -16.04 18.44 12.43
N ALA A 278 -15.93 17.85 11.23
CA ALA A 278 -15.64 16.44 11.09
C ALA A 278 -14.27 16.07 11.65
N THR A 279 -14.21 14.91 12.29
CA THR A 279 -13.02 14.37 12.90
C THR A 279 -12.71 13.02 12.28
N ASN A 280 -11.50 12.85 11.77
CA ASN A 280 -11.00 11.54 11.38
C ASN A 280 -10.68 10.70 12.63
N LEU A 281 -10.86 9.38 12.57
CA LEU A 281 -10.61 8.50 13.73
C LEU A 281 -9.16 8.62 14.22
N TYR A 282 -8.24 8.79 13.27
CA TYR A 282 -6.82 8.98 13.52
C TYR A 282 -6.37 10.29 12.89
N ASP A 283 -5.46 11.00 13.55
CA ASP A 283 -4.90 12.26 13.04
C ASP A 283 -3.77 12.05 12.01
N THR A 284 -3.78 10.89 11.35
CA THR A 284 -2.74 10.44 10.41
C THR A 284 -3.21 10.42 8.96
N PHE A 285 -4.38 11.03 8.69
CA PHE A 285 -5.09 11.06 7.40
C PHE A 285 -5.54 9.68 6.87
N LEU A 286 -5.11 8.58 7.48
CA LEU A 286 -5.66 7.26 7.15
C LEU A 286 -7.11 7.15 7.60
N VAL A 287 -7.92 6.51 6.78
CA VAL A 287 -9.34 6.31 7.04
C VAL A 287 -9.62 4.83 7.27
N GLU A 288 -10.32 4.54 8.36
CA GLU A 288 -10.67 3.18 8.76
C GLU A 288 -12.07 2.84 8.28
N ASN A 289 -12.23 1.65 7.70
CA ASN A 289 -13.53 1.03 7.50
C ASN A 289 -13.52 -0.43 7.93
N HIS A 290 -14.62 -0.93 8.50
CA HIS A 290 -14.78 -2.30 8.97
C HIS A 290 -13.63 -2.79 9.87
N GLY A 291 -13.09 -1.90 10.71
CA GLY A 291 -11.98 -2.21 11.63
C GLY A 291 -10.61 -2.34 10.98
N SER A 292 -10.47 -1.88 9.73
CA SER A 292 -9.25 -1.99 8.91
C SER A 292 -8.91 -0.68 8.20
N PHE A 293 -7.64 -0.46 7.88
CA PHE A 293 -7.28 0.56 6.90
C PHE A 293 -7.44 -0.01 5.49
N GLY A 294 -8.34 0.60 4.72
CA GLY A 294 -8.56 0.27 3.30
C GLY A 294 -8.34 1.51 2.44
N PRO A 295 -7.19 1.63 1.76
CA PRO A 295 -6.89 2.79 0.91
C PRO A 295 -8.00 3.17 -0.08
N HIS A 296 -8.74 2.20 -0.64
CA HIS A 296 -9.83 2.48 -1.59
C HIS A 296 -11.01 3.24 -0.97
N TYR A 297 -11.22 3.15 0.34
CA TYR A 297 -12.20 3.99 1.06
C TYR A 297 -11.68 5.40 1.28
N GLN A 298 -10.36 5.57 1.32
CA GLN A 298 -9.75 6.89 1.34
C GLN A 298 -9.91 7.62 0.01
N GLU A 299 -9.94 6.89 -1.10
CA GLU A 299 -10.23 7.43 -2.43
C GLU A 299 -11.68 7.92 -2.61
N GLU A 300 -12.56 7.62 -1.65
CA GLU A 300 -13.98 7.93 -1.73
C GLU A 300 -14.26 9.45 -1.87
N LEU A 301 -13.35 10.29 -1.36
CA LEU A 301 -13.34 11.74 -1.59
C LEU A 301 -13.42 12.08 -3.09
N TRP A 302 -12.59 11.42 -3.90
CA TRP A 302 -12.52 11.66 -5.35
C TRP A 302 -13.53 10.82 -6.12
N ARG A 303 -13.90 9.65 -5.61
CA ARG A 303 -14.95 8.82 -6.21
C ARG A 303 -16.28 9.57 -6.20
N THR A 304 -16.70 10.03 -5.04
CA THR A 304 -17.90 10.85 -4.87
C THR A 304 -17.81 12.13 -5.70
N SER A 305 -16.65 12.80 -5.70
CA SER A 305 -16.46 14.02 -6.49
C SER A 305 -16.52 13.78 -7.99
N GLY A 306 -16.01 12.65 -8.50
CA GLY A 306 -16.12 12.24 -9.89
C GLY A 306 -17.57 11.99 -10.30
N ARG A 307 -18.34 11.27 -9.47
CA ARG A 307 -19.79 11.05 -9.67
C ARG A 307 -20.55 12.37 -9.70
N ASN A 308 -20.30 13.24 -8.72
CA ASN A 308 -20.95 14.54 -8.57
C ASN A 308 -20.64 15.46 -9.74
N SER A 309 -19.36 15.59 -10.08
CA SER A 309 -18.90 16.48 -11.15
C SER A 309 -19.55 16.15 -12.47
N MET A 310 -19.74 14.86 -12.78
CA MET A 310 -20.32 14.45 -14.06
C MET A 310 -21.72 15.03 -14.30
N HIS A 311 -22.54 15.20 -13.25
CA HIS A 311 -23.85 15.84 -13.40
C HIS A 311 -23.73 17.30 -13.86
N PHE A 312 -22.84 18.08 -13.24
CA PHE A 312 -22.62 19.47 -13.60
C PHE A 312 -22.02 19.61 -15.00
N LEU A 313 -21.00 18.80 -15.31
CA LEU A 313 -20.31 18.84 -16.60
C LEU A 313 -21.26 18.49 -17.76
N LEU A 314 -22.10 17.45 -17.64
CA LEU A 314 -23.11 17.14 -18.66
C LEU A 314 -24.23 18.18 -18.75
N ALA A 315 -24.54 18.86 -17.64
CA ALA A 315 -25.53 19.94 -17.62
C ALA A 315 -25.00 21.28 -18.17
N GLY A 316 -23.71 21.34 -18.54
CA GLY A 316 -23.04 22.59 -18.93
C GLY A 316 -23.01 23.61 -17.81
N LYS A 317 -22.93 23.17 -16.54
CA LYS A 317 -22.90 24.02 -15.35
C LYS A 317 -21.49 24.08 -14.76
N PRO A 318 -21.10 25.23 -14.17
CA PRO A 318 -19.87 25.30 -13.39
C PRO A 318 -19.88 24.30 -12.23
N LEU A 319 -18.71 23.76 -11.92
CA LEU A 319 -18.51 22.93 -10.73
C LEU A 319 -18.58 23.79 -9.45
N PRO A 320 -19.26 23.34 -8.39
CA PRO A 320 -19.05 23.88 -7.04
C PRO A 320 -17.56 23.89 -6.66
N GLU A 321 -17.13 24.92 -5.92
CA GLU A 321 -15.70 25.10 -5.61
C GLU A 321 -15.16 23.90 -4.81
N VAL A 322 -15.94 23.39 -3.86
CA VAL A 322 -15.55 22.25 -2.99
C VAL A 322 -15.15 20.99 -3.76
N LEU A 323 -15.67 20.75 -4.96
CA LEU A 323 -15.28 19.58 -5.76
C LEU A 323 -13.83 19.69 -6.25
N THR A 324 -13.34 20.91 -6.49
CA THR A 324 -11.98 21.16 -7.02
C THR A 324 -11.01 21.71 -5.98
N ALA A 325 -11.52 22.23 -4.86
CA ALA A 325 -10.77 22.77 -3.74
C ALA A 325 -11.09 21.97 -2.47
N GLN A 326 -10.78 20.68 -2.50
CA GLN A 326 -11.14 19.71 -1.47
C GLN A 326 -10.21 19.83 -0.25
N PRO A 327 -10.73 20.16 0.95
CA PRO A 327 -9.92 20.23 2.17
C PRO A 327 -9.17 18.92 2.43
N ASN A 328 -7.87 19.02 2.70
CA ASN A 328 -6.96 17.89 3.00
C ASN A 328 -6.78 16.89 1.85
N GLY A 329 -7.32 17.16 0.66
CA GLY A 329 -7.25 16.25 -0.49
C GLY A 329 -5.82 15.88 -0.86
N GLU A 330 -4.90 16.83 -0.93
CA GLU A 330 -3.51 16.53 -1.31
C GLU A 330 -2.77 15.67 -0.27
N LEU A 331 -3.03 15.85 1.03
CA LEU A 331 -2.44 14.98 2.05
C LEU A 331 -3.00 13.55 1.98
N LEU A 332 -4.31 13.39 1.74
CA LEU A 332 -4.90 12.08 1.47
C LEU A 332 -4.27 11.46 0.21
N TRP A 333 -4.03 12.25 -0.84
CA TRP A 333 -3.39 11.74 -2.06
C TRP A 333 -1.95 11.28 -1.81
N ARG A 334 -1.20 11.99 -0.95
CA ARG A 334 0.15 11.56 -0.53
C ARG A 334 0.14 10.23 0.19
N THR A 335 -0.85 9.95 1.04
CA THR A 335 -0.93 8.63 1.70
C THR A 335 -1.32 7.53 0.70
N MET A 336 -2.12 7.82 -0.32
CA MET A 336 -2.41 6.89 -1.42
C MET A 336 -1.18 6.56 -2.26
N LEU A 337 -0.41 7.58 -2.65
CA LEU A 337 0.82 7.43 -3.42
C LEU A 337 1.85 6.54 -2.70
N LEU A 338 1.96 6.70 -1.37
CA LEU A 338 2.83 5.84 -0.55
C LEU A 338 2.44 4.36 -0.59
N MET A 339 1.18 4.06 -0.89
CA MET A 339 0.64 2.70 -0.95
C MET A 339 0.56 2.16 -2.39
N THR A 340 0.84 2.96 -3.42
CA THR A 340 0.55 2.61 -4.82
C THR A 340 1.46 1.49 -5.35
N SER A 341 0.83 0.50 -5.99
CA SER A 341 1.45 -0.61 -6.73
C SER A 341 1.87 -0.19 -8.15
N ASP A 342 2.49 -1.11 -8.89
CA ASP A 342 2.79 -0.93 -10.32
C ASP A 342 1.52 -0.93 -11.20
N ALA A 343 0.37 -1.27 -10.62
CA ALA A 343 -0.94 -1.22 -11.25
C ALA A 343 -1.61 0.16 -11.18
N GLY A 344 -1.03 1.12 -10.46
CA GLY A 344 -1.63 2.43 -10.27
C GLY A 344 -2.76 2.44 -9.21
N GLU A 345 -3.08 1.29 -8.62
CA GLU A 345 -3.97 1.16 -7.47
C GLU A 345 -3.16 0.96 -6.18
N PRO A 346 -3.73 1.21 -4.99
CA PRO A 346 -3.03 1.01 -3.72
C PRO A 346 -2.99 -0.46 -3.26
N LEU A 347 -1.86 -0.88 -2.69
CA LEU A 347 -1.72 -2.16 -1.99
C LEU A 347 -2.52 -2.16 -0.68
N MET A 348 -3.22 -3.25 -0.37
CA MET A 348 -4.21 -3.31 0.73
C MET A 348 -3.90 -4.41 1.77
N PRO A 349 -2.87 -4.24 2.61
CA PRO A 349 -2.41 -5.31 3.52
C PRO A 349 -3.40 -5.66 4.65
N MET A 350 -4.52 -4.94 4.79
CA MET A 350 -5.51 -5.08 5.87
C MET A 350 -6.94 -5.35 5.37
N VAL A 351 -7.18 -5.60 4.08
CA VAL A 351 -8.54 -5.79 3.54
C VAL A 351 -8.67 -7.16 2.88
N ALA A 352 -9.76 -7.89 3.17
CA ALA A 352 -9.91 -9.31 2.81
C ALA A 352 -10.71 -9.60 1.53
N ASP A 353 -11.55 -8.67 1.07
CA ASP A 353 -12.58 -8.90 0.04
C ASP A 353 -12.44 -7.99 -1.21
N ARG A 354 -11.41 -7.15 -1.28
CA ARG A 354 -11.39 -5.93 -2.13
C ARG A 354 -10.02 -5.59 -2.76
N GLU A 355 -9.14 -6.54 -2.98
CA GLU A 355 -7.93 -6.29 -3.79
C GLU A 355 -8.25 -6.32 -5.30
N HIS A 356 -7.43 -5.66 -6.12
CA HIS A 356 -7.55 -5.66 -7.59
C HIS A 356 -8.88 -5.10 -8.10
N LEU A 357 -9.33 -3.99 -7.50
CA LEU A 357 -10.64 -3.38 -7.76
C LEU A 357 -10.60 -2.46 -8.99
N TYR A 358 -10.07 -2.95 -10.11
CA TYR A 358 -9.88 -2.15 -11.32
C TYR A 358 -11.14 -1.44 -11.83
N GLY A 359 -12.34 -1.97 -11.58
CA GLY A 359 -13.59 -1.29 -11.92
C GLY A 359 -13.98 -0.14 -10.97
N ARG A 360 -13.53 -0.20 -9.71
CA ARG A 360 -13.80 0.82 -8.69
C ARG A 360 -12.84 1.99 -8.86
N ASP A 361 -11.53 1.74 -8.91
CA ASP A 361 -10.55 2.82 -8.69
C ASP A 361 -10.27 3.68 -9.93
N VAL A 362 -10.95 3.41 -11.06
CA VAL A 362 -10.92 4.24 -12.28
C VAL A 362 -11.49 5.64 -12.08
N ILE A 363 -12.63 5.82 -11.41
CA ILE A 363 -13.22 7.16 -11.23
C ILE A 363 -12.30 8.08 -10.43
N PRO A 364 -11.82 7.72 -9.22
CA PRO A 364 -11.03 8.66 -8.42
C PRO A 364 -9.77 9.11 -9.15
N LEU A 365 -9.09 8.19 -9.86
CA LEU A 365 -7.93 8.53 -10.69
C LEU A 365 -8.31 9.40 -11.90
N ALA A 366 -9.37 9.04 -12.63
CA ALA A 366 -9.89 9.84 -13.75
C ALA A 366 -10.32 11.25 -13.32
N PHE A 367 -10.93 11.38 -12.15
CA PHE A 367 -11.33 12.67 -11.60
C PHE A 367 -10.11 13.55 -11.31
N ARG A 368 -9.13 13.05 -10.55
CA ARG A 368 -7.90 13.79 -10.27
C ARG A 368 -7.14 14.13 -11.55
N ALA A 369 -7.02 13.17 -12.47
CA ALA A 369 -6.33 13.38 -13.73
C ALA A 369 -7.06 14.40 -14.60
N GLN A 370 -8.30 14.11 -14.99
CA GLN A 370 -8.99 14.85 -16.04
C GLN A 370 -9.61 16.16 -15.53
N VAL A 371 -10.14 16.19 -14.29
CA VAL A 371 -10.75 17.40 -13.71
C VAL A 371 -9.72 18.26 -12.98
N LEU A 372 -8.90 17.68 -12.09
CA LEU A 372 -7.91 18.47 -11.34
C LEU A 372 -6.60 18.69 -12.13
N GLY A 373 -6.38 17.97 -13.23
CA GLY A 373 -5.18 18.11 -14.05
C GLY A 373 -3.95 17.42 -13.47
N ASP A 374 -4.12 16.49 -12.54
CA ASP A 374 -3.02 15.80 -11.87
C ASP A 374 -2.33 14.80 -12.82
N ARG A 375 -1.08 15.11 -13.19
CA ARG A 375 -0.27 14.29 -14.11
C ARG A 375 0.24 12.98 -13.47
N TYR A 376 0.28 12.89 -12.15
CA TYR A 376 0.63 11.67 -11.42
C TYR A 376 -0.57 10.74 -11.34
N ALA A 377 -1.77 11.28 -11.06
CA ALA A 377 -3.01 10.52 -11.16
C ALA A 377 -3.23 10.00 -12.60
N ALA A 378 -2.92 10.81 -13.62
CA ALA A 378 -2.99 10.37 -15.02
C ALA A 378 -2.04 9.20 -15.33
N ARG A 379 -0.89 9.11 -14.65
CA ARG A 379 0.04 7.98 -14.80
C ARG A 379 -0.53 6.71 -14.15
N ALA A 380 -1.03 6.84 -12.91
CA ALA A 380 -1.68 5.74 -12.19
C ALA A 380 -2.91 5.23 -12.97
N GLU A 381 -3.74 6.13 -13.50
CA GLU A 381 -4.91 5.79 -14.32
C GLU A 381 -4.52 4.99 -15.57
N ALA A 382 -3.46 5.40 -16.27
CA ALA A 382 -2.99 4.71 -17.46
C ALA A 382 -2.49 3.29 -17.16
N ASP A 383 -1.80 3.10 -16.02
CA ASP A 383 -1.33 1.78 -15.57
C ASP A 383 -2.49 0.86 -15.18
N LEU A 384 -3.50 1.41 -14.52
CA LEU A 384 -4.71 0.67 -14.16
C LEU A 384 -5.49 0.27 -15.41
N ALA A 385 -5.72 1.24 -16.31
CA ALA A 385 -6.44 1.00 -17.55
C ALA A 385 -5.78 -0.09 -18.41
N ALA A 386 -4.45 -0.13 -18.47
CA ALA A 386 -3.71 -1.15 -19.22
C ALA A 386 -4.00 -2.60 -18.76
N ARG A 387 -4.44 -2.80 -17.51
CA ARG A 387 -4.75 -4.12 -16.95
C ARG A 387 -6.20 -4.54 -17.13
N LEU A 388 -7.12 -3.61 -17.37
CA LEU A 388 -8.57 -3.90 -17.47
C LEU A 388 -8.92 -4.89 -18.58
N GLU A 389 -8.37 -4.71 -19.78
CA GLU A 389 -8.67 -5.59 -20.92
C GLU A 389 -8.13 -7.01 -20.76
N PRO A 390 -6.84 -7.20 -20.37
CA PRO A 390 -6.33 -8.51 -19.99
C PRO A 390 -7.19 -9.14 -18.89
N TYR A 391 -7.45 -8.42 -17.81
CA TYR A 391 -8.23 -8.93 -16.69
C TYR A 391 -9.65 -9.37 -17.09
N GLN A 392 -10.34 -8.62 -17.96
CA GLN A 392 -11.63 -9.00 -18.52
C GLN A 392 -11.59 -10.16 -19.55
N ALA A 393 -10.42 -10.67 -19.94
CA ALA A 393 -10.33 -11.80 -20.87
C ALA A 393 -10.57 -13.17 -20.19
N TYR A 394 -10.43 -13.26 -18.87
CA TYR A 394 -10.48 -14.51 -18.09
C TYR A 394 -11.90 -14.96 -17.76
N ALA A 395 -12.13 -16.21 -17.34
CA ALA A 395 -13.47 -16.55 -16.87
C ALA A 395 -13.82 -15.71 -15.63
N PRO A 396 -15.09 -15.30 -15.43
CA PRO A 396 -15.46 -14.49 -14.28
C PRO A 396 -15.04 -15.13 -12.93
N ALA A 397 -15.08 -16.46 -12.83
CA ALA A 397 -14.67 -17.21 -11.64
C ALA A 397 -13.18 -17.07 -11.26
N ASP A 398 -12.32 -16.67 -12.20
CA ASP A 398 -10.87 -16.56 -12.02
C ASP A 398 -10.43 -15.10 -11.73
N ARG A 399 -11.39 -14.18 -11.66
CA ARG A 399 -11.19 -12.76 -11.39
C ARG A 399 -11.57 -12.48 -9.93
N ILE A 400 -10.75 -11.72 -9.21
CA ILE A 400 -10.81 -11.71 -7.73
C ILE A 400 -11.94 -10.81 -7.19
N THR A 401 -12.29 -9.69 -7.83
CA THR A 401 -13.30 -8.76 -7.28
C THR A 401 -14.29 -8.21 -8.30
N LYS A 402 -14.07 -7.01 -8.85
CA LYS A 402 -14.96 -6.41 -9.87
C LYS A 402 -14.69 -7.06 -11.23
N PHE A 403 -15.66 -7.03 -12.13
CA PHE A 403 -15.64 -7.81 -13.37
C PHE A 403 -15.56 -9.34 -13.16
N SER A 404 -15.71 -9.87 -11.95
CA SER A 404 -15.74 -11.31 -11.62
C SER A 404 -17.04 -12.04 -11.98
N GLY A 405 -18.00 -11.33 -12.57
CA GLY A 405 -19.32 -11.85 -12.88
C GLY A 405 -20.24 -11.95 -11.66
N GLU A 406 -19.79 -11.56 -10.47
CA GLU A 406 -20.63 -11.46 -9.27
C GLU A 406 -21.62 -10.30 -9.40
N PRO A 407 -22.94 -10.54 -9.54
CA PRO A 407 -23.87 -9.50 -9.96
C PRO A 407 -23.93 -8.25 -9.07
N LYS A 408 -23.59 -8.38 -7.79
CA LYS A 408 -23.63 -7.27 -6.82
C LYS A 408 -22.61 -6.15 -7.09
N TYR A 409 -21.53 -6.40 -7.83
CA TYR A 409 -20.45 -5.42 -8.05
C TYR A 409 -20.37 -4.89 -9.49
N GLU A 410 -20.91 -5.65 -10.44
CA GLU A 410 -20.78 -5.39 -11.88
C GLU A 410 -21.49 -4.12 -12.37
N PRO A 411 -22.73 -3.79 -11.92
CA PRO A 411 -23.41 -2.58 -12.40
C PRO A 411 -22.67 -1.31 -12.00
N GLU A 412 -22.13 -1.25 -10.78
CA GLU A 412 -21.33 -0.11 -10.32
C GLU A 412 -20.04 0.01 -11.13
N ALA A 413 -19.25 -1.07 -11.28
CA ALA A 413 -18.01 -1.06 -12.05
C ALA A 413 -18.22 -0.54 -13.49
N ARG A 414 -19.32 -0.97 -14.13
CA ARG A 414 -19.69 -0.53 -15.48
C ARG A 414 -20.05 0.96 -15.52
N ALA A 415 -20.83 1.44 -14.55
CA ALA A 415 -21.17 2.85 -14.44
C ALA A 415 -19.92 3.71 -14.20
N GLU A 416 -18.97 3.20 -13.40
CA GLU A 416 -17.76 3.91 -13.04
C GLU A 416 -16.81 4.10 -14.23
N VAL A 417 -16.58 3.04 -15.02
CA VAL A 417 -15.84 3.14 -16.29
C VAL A 417 -16.51 4.10 -17.27
N ALA A 418 -17.85 4.13 -17.30
CA ALA A 418 -18.58 5.04 -18.17
C ALA A 418 -18.39 6.51 -17.76
N ILE A 419 -18.44 6.82 -16.46
CA ILE A 419 -18.14 8.17 -15.95
C ILE A 419 -16.69 8.56 -16.29
N SER A 420 -15.71 7.68 -16.05
CA SER A 420 -14.31 7.96 -16.39
C SER A 420 -14.13 8.31 -17.87
N TYR A 421 -14.74 7.55 -18.79
CA TYR A 421 -14.73 7.90 -20.22
C TYR A 421 -15.29 9.31 -20.48
N LEU A 422 -16.41 9.68 -19.84
CA LEU A 422 -17.02 10.99 -20.02
C LEU A 422 -16.15 12.12 -19.46
N LEU A 423 -15.37 11.89 -18.41
CA LEU A 423 -14.39 12.85 -17.91
C LEU A 423 -13.27 13.10 -18.92
N HIS A 424 -12.79 12.06 -19.62
CA HIS A 424 -11.84 12.21 -20.72
C HIS A 424 -12.45 12.97 -21.91
N GLU A 425 -13.70 12.67 -22.28
CA GLU A 425 -14.44 13.39 -23.34
C GLU A 425 -14.56 14.89 -22.99
N TRP A 426 -14.93 15.20 -21.75
CA TRP A 426 -14.99 16.57 -21.25
C TRP A 426 -13.62 17.24 -21.32
N ARG A 427 -12.56 16.60 -20.81
CA ARG A 427 -11.20 17.17 -20.79
C ARG A 427 -10.66 17.45 -22.19
N ALA A 428 -10.90 16.56 -23.14
CA ALA A 428 -10.55 16.77 -24.54
C ALA A 428 -11.19 18.04 -25.12
N ALA A 429 -12.43 18.34 -24.73
CA ALA A 429 -13.14 19.56 -25.11
C ALA A 429 -12.70 20.83 -24.33
N HIS A 430 -11.98 20.68 -23.21
CA HIS A 430 -11.70 21.78 -22.26
C HIS A 430 -10.19 21.96 -21.93
N GLY A 431 -9.30 21.60 -22.86
CA GLY A 431 -7.86 21.82 -22.68
C GLY A 431 -6.96 20.69 -23.19
N GLY A 432 -7.54 19.64 -23.77
CA GLY A 432 -6.81 18.49 -24.29
C GLY A 432 -6.40 17.49 -23.19
N PRO A 433 -5.99 16.27 -23.58
CA PRO A 433 -5.70 15.19 -22.65
C PRO A 433 -4.54 15.53 -21.71
N VAL A 434 -4.61 15.02 -20.48
CA VAL A 434 -3.53 15.18 -19.49
C VAL A 434 -2.39 14.25 -19.86
N VAL A 435 -1.20 14.82 -20.03
CA VAL A 435 -0.01 14.01 -20.35
C VAL A 435 0.55 13.42 -19.05
N PRO A 436 0.53 12.07 -18.88
CA PRO A 436 1.04 11.44 -17.68
C PRO A 436 2.54 11.69 -17.53
N VAL A 437 3.02 11.71 -16.29
CA VAL A 437 4.46 11.70 -15.99
C VAL A 437 5.10 10.38 -16.44
N SER A 438 6.42 10.35 -16.57
CA SER A 438 7.14 9.09 -16.79
C SER A 438 7.05 8.19 -15.55
N GLY A 439 7.18 6.86 -15.72
CA GLY A 439 7.19 5.93 -14.57
C GLY A 439 8.28 6.27 -13.55
N LYS A 440 9.47 6.64 -14.01
CA LYS A 440 10.58 7.09 -13.14
C LYS A 440 10.22 8.34 -12.31
N GLU A 441 9.53 9.30 -12.91
CA GLU A 441 9.08 10.52 -12.23
C GLU A 441 7.97 10.20 -11.23
N PHE A 442 7.04 9.32 -11.59
CA PHE A 442 6.01 8.80 -10.68
C PHE A 442 6.64 8.10 -9.47
N ASP A 443 7.58 7.19 -9.70
CA ASP A 443 8.23 6.43 -8.63
C ASP A 443 9.01 7.33 -7.67
N ALA A 444 9.70 8.34 -8.20
CA ALA A 444 10.40 9.32 -7.38
C ALA A 444 9.44 10.17 -6.54
N HIS A 445 8.25 10.49 -7.07
CA HIS A 445 7.24 11.30 -6.39
C HIS A 445 6.45 10.52 -5.34
N ALA A 446 6.20 9.23 -5.57
CA ALA A 446 5.49 8.34 -4.67
C ALA A 446 6.40 7.73 -3.58
N ALA A 447 7.72 7.82 -3.74
CA ALA A 447 8.67 7.29 -2.77
C ALA A 447 8.61 8.06 -1.43
N GLY A 448 8.72 7.33 -0.33
CA GLY A 448 8.71 7.91 1.01
C GLY A 448 8.52 6.88 2.12
N VAL A 449 8.43 7.39 3.35
CA VAL A 449 8.17 6.60 4.56
C VAL A 449 7.16 7.29 5.45
N ALA A 450 6.35 6.53 6.17
CA ALA A 450 5.44 7.07 7.18
C ALA A 450 5.17 6.04 8.28
N ASP A 451 5.16 6.51 9.53
CA ASP A 451 4.53 5.82 10.65
C ASP A 451 3.15 6.43 10.88
N PHE A 452 2.09 5.67 10.62
CA PHE A 452 0.72 6.10 10.85
C PHE A 452 0.23 5.81 12.28
N GLY A 453 1.14 5.45 13.19
CA GLY A 453 0.87 5.27 14.60
C GLY A 453 0.26 3.91 14.94
N ALA A 454 0.11 3.67 16.25
CA ALA A 454 -0.38 2.40 16.78
C ALA A 454 -1.88 2.18 16.56
N GLY A 455 -2.67 3.24 16.33
CA GLY A 455 -4.11 3.17 16.09
C GLY A 455 -4.45 2.46 14.77
N PRO A 456 -4.06 3.02 13.61
CA PRO A 456 -4.09 2.31 12.33
C PRO A 456 -3.19 1.08 12.34
N GLY A 457 -2.07 1.14 13.08
CA GLY A 457 -1.12 0.04 13.19
C GLY A 457 -0.34 -0.20 11.90
N LEU A 458 0.01 0.86 11.16
CA LEU A 458 0.71 0.79 9.88
C LEU A 458 2.01 1.61 9.89
N LEU A 459 3.11 0.98 9.50
CA LEU A 459 4.38 1.63 9.16
C LEU A 459 4.68 1.25 7.71
N ALA A 460 4.81 2.22 6.80
CA ALA A 460 4.96 1.97 5.37
C ALA A 460 6.23 2.61 4.80
N HIS A 461 6.83 1.95 3.80
CA HIS A 461 7.96 2.43 3.01
C HIS A 461 7.71 2.10 1.55
N ARG A 462 7.66 3.12 0.69
CA ARG A 462 7.77 2.95 -0.76
C ARG A 462 9.15 3.42 -1.21
N SER A 463 10.03 2.48 -1.49
CA SER A 463 11.33 2.75 -2.12
C SER A 463 11.16 2.83 -3.64
N PRO A 464 12.20 3.19 -4.41
CA PRO A 464 12.15 3.11 -5.88
C PRO A 464 12.01 1.70 -6.44
N ALA A 465 12.29 0.64 -5.67
CA ALA A 465 12.32 -0.73 -6.17
C ALA A 465 11.42 -1.72 -5.40
N ALA A 466 10.74 -1.29 -4.33
CA ALA A 466 9.84 -2.12 -3.55
C ALA A 466 8.93 -1.26 -2.67
N TRP A 467 7.76 -1.82 -2.32
CA TRP A 467 6.94 -1.39 -1.20
C TRP A 467 7.09 -2.34 -0.02
N ALA A 468 7.02 -1.85 1.21
CA ALA A 468 7.03 -2.69 2.40
C ALA A 468 6.22 -2.06 3.54
N ALA A 469 5.68 -2.88 4.43
CA ALA A 469 4.99 -2.41 5.62
C ALA A 469 5.10 -3.33 6.83
N THR A 470 5.05 -2.73 8.03
CA THR A 470 4.74 -3.43 9.28
C THR A 470 3.30 -3.14 9.65
N VAL A 471 2.48 -4.20 9.73
CA VAL A 471 1.07 -4.12 10.15
C VAL A 471 0.92 -4.77 11.52
N SER A 472 0.42 -3.99 12.49
CA SER A 472 0.20 -4.42 13.88
C SER A 472 -1.27 -4.43 14.29
N LYS A 473 -2.20 -4.16 13.36
CA LYS A 473 -3.64 -4.19 13.61
C LYS A 473 -4.11 -5.62 13.85
N ALA A 474 -4.91 -5.83 14.89
CA ALA A 474 -5.44 -7.14 15.23
C ALA A 474 -6.20 -7.78 14.04
N GLY A 475 -5.94 -9.06 13.77
CA GLY A 475 -6.51 -9.79 12.63
C GLY A 475 -5.69 -9.71 11.33
N PHE A 476 -4.84 -8.68 11.19
CA PHE A 476 -4.08 -8.38 9.96
C PHE A 476 -2.56 -8.35 10.17
N VAL A 477 -2.06 -8.83 11.30
CA VAL A 477 -0.67 -8.65 11.72
C VAL A 477 0.29 -9.33 10.73
N LYS A 478 1.17 -8.55 10.09
CA LYS A 478 2.12 -9.07 9.10
C LYS A 478 3.29 -8.11 8.86
N PHE A 479 4.35 -8.65 8.28
CA PHE A 479 5.44 -7.87 7.71
C PHE A 479 5.36 -8.02 6.19
N ALA A 480 4.79 -7.02 5.53
CA ALA A 480 4.53 -7.04 4.11
C ALA A 480 5.72 -6.51 3.29
N TRP A 481 5.98 -7.10 2.12
CA TRP A 481 7.07 -6.70 1.23
C TRP A 481 6.77 -7.07 -0.23
N GLN A 482 6.59 -6.06 -1.08
CA GLN A 482 6.27 -6.20 -2.49
C GLN A 482 7.42 -5.64 -3.36
N PRO A 483 8.35 -6.48 -3.83
CA PRO A 483 9.39 -6.02 -4.75
C PRO A 483 8.76 -5.54 -6.05
N HIS A 484 9.38 -4.53 -6.66
CA HIS A 484 8.90 -3.83 -7.85
C HIS A 484 7.51 -3.21 -7.74
N HIS A 485 7.01 -3.05 -6.50
CA HIS A 485 5.62 -2.61 -6.24
C HIS A 485 4.59 -3.53 -6.90
N ASP A 486 4.98 -4.76 -7.21
CA ASP A 486 4.23 -5.66 -8.07
C ASP A 486 2.87 -6.01 -7.48
N ASP A 487 1.79 -5.64 -8.13
CA ASP A 487 0.44 -5.85 -7.63
C ASP A 487 0.02 -7.35 -7.52
N TRP A 488 0.73 -8.25 -8.22
CA TRP A 488 0.37 -9.66 -8.43
C TRP A 488 1.46 -10.67 -8.08
N LEU A 489 2.54 -10.28 -7.39
CA LEU A 489 3.55 -11.24 -6.95
C LEU A 489 3.13 -11.97 -5.67
N PHE A 490 3.21 -11.31 -4.52
CA PHE A 490 2.76 -11.84 -3.24
C PHE A 490 1.38 -11.34 -2.88
N ALA A 491 0.55 -12.23 -2.31
CA ALA A 491 -0.76 -11.88 -1.79
C ALA A 491 -0.63 -11.19 -0.43
N LEU A 492 -1.21 -9.99 -0.32
CA LEU A 492 -1.10 -9.13 0.86
C LEU A 492 -2.40 -9.05 1.65
N GLY A 493 -3.53 -9.30 1.00
CA GLY A 493 -4.87 -9.04 1.53
C GLY A 493 -5.27 -9.92 2.71
N GLY A 494 -6.17 -9.36 3.52
CA GLY A 494 -6.94 -10.05 4.54
C GLY A 494 -6.07 -10.82 5.53
N ALA A 495 -6.45 -12.07 5.76
CA ALA A 495 -5.76 -12.96 6.70
C ALA A 495 -4.52 -13.66 6.10
N THR A 496 -4.09 -13.27 4.90
CA THR A 496 -2.89 -13.88 4.27
C THR A 496 -1.66 -13.55 5.11
N PRO A 497 -0.94 -14.57 5.63
CA PRO A 497 0.30 -14.34 6.36
C PRO A 497 1.39 -13.81 5.42
N MET A 498 2.21 -12.89 5.93
CA MET A 498 3.42 -12.46 5.25
C MET A 498 4.57 -12.30 6.24
N LEU A 499 5.60 -13.12 6.05
CA LEU A 499 6.79 -13.36 6.88
C LEU A 499 6.50 -13.86 8.30
N LEU A 500 5.35 -13.53 8.88
CA LEU A 500 4.81 -14.14 10.08
C LEU A 500 4.05 -15.43 9.75
N PRO A 501 3.93 -16.36 10.70
CA PRO A 501 3.26 -17.64 10.48
C PRO A 501 1.72 -17.52 10.41
N ALA A 502 1.14 -16.45 10.95
CA ALA A 502 -0.30 -16.18 10.92
C ALA A 502 -0.60 -14.68 11.09
N SER A 503 -1.76 -14.21 10.64
CA SER A 503 -2.18 -12.81 10.76
C SER A 503 -2.90 -12.46 12.07
N ASN A 504 -3.30 -13.47 12.85
CA ASN A 504 -4.06 -13.32 14.09
C ASN A 504 -3.19 -13.35 15.36
N LEU A 505 -1.86 -13.25 15.22
CA LEU A 505 -0.94 -13.21 16.35
C LEU A 505 -1.19 -11.96 17.21
N ALA A 506 -1.26 -12.14 18.53
CA ALA A 506 -1.46 -11.03 19.45
C ALA A 506 -0.19 -10.18 19.58
N VAL A 507 -0.23 -8.94 19.06
CA VAL A 507 0.84 -7.96 19.26
C VAL A 507 0.73 -7.37 20.67
N ARG A 508 1.81 -7.49 21.46
CA ARG A 508 1.90 -6.98 22.83
C ARG A 508 2.57 -5.62 22.89
N GLU A 509 3.58 -5.41 22.05
CA GLU A 509 4.31 -4.15 21.95
C GLU A 509 4.65 -3.89 20.48
N ARG A 510 4.63 -2.62 20.09
CA ARG A 510 5.00 -2.12 18.77
C ARG A 510 6.06 -1.04 18.94
N HIS A 511 7.21 -1.22 18.31
CA HIS A 511 8.22 -0.19 18.15
C HIS A 511 8.41 0.09 16.67
N ALA A 512 8.41 1.37 16.30
CA ALA A 512 8.54 1.80 14.91
C ALA A 512 9.49 2.99 14.83
N THR A 513 10.38 2.96 13.84
CA THR A 513 11.31 4.05 13.56
C THR A 513 11.29 4.35 12.06
N THR A 514 11.26 5.62 11.71
CA THR A 514 11.40 6.14 10.35
C THR A 514 12.66 6.98 10.22
N TRP A 515 13.35 6.84 9.10
CA TRP A 515 14.42 7.72 8.65
C TRP A 515 13.97 8.39 7.36
N THR A 516 14.20 9.70 7.23
CA THR A 516 13.85 10.45 6.02
C THR A 516 15.10 11.03 5.38
N ARG A 517 15.12 11.11 4.05
CA ARG A 517 16.28 11.64 3.30
C ARG A 517 16.70 13.03 3.77
N VAL A 518 15.73 13.92 4.02
CA VAL A 518 16.00 15.31 4.43
C VAL A 518 16.66 15.40 5.80
N ARG A 519 16.30 14.54 6.75
CA ARG A 519 16.84 14.58 8.13
C ARG A 519 18.04 13.65 8.32
N ASP A 520 18.01 12.46 7.72
CA ASP A 520 18.92 11.34 8.02
C ASP A 520 19.88 11.00 6.87
N GLY A 521 19.62 11.56 5.68
CA GLY A 521 20.36 11.29 4.44
C GLY A 521 19.85 10.07 3.66
N PHE A 522 18.84 9.36 4.16
CA PHE A 522 18.22 8.22 3.50
C PHE A 522 16.78 7.97 3.98
N ASP A 523 15.97 7.28 3.17
CA ASP A 523 14.64 6.82 3.57
C ASP A 523 14.69 5.39 4.10
N GLY A 524 14.13 5.12 5.27
CA GLY A 524 14.12 3.78 5.86
C GLY A 524 13.06 3.59 6.92
N THR A 525 12.66 2.35 7.14
CA THR A 525 11.69 1.98 8.19
C THR A 525 12.18 0.77 8.97
N PHE A 526 11.84 0.71 10.25
CA PHE A 526 12.11 -0.44 11.10
C PHE A 526 10.96 -0.66 12.06
N GLY A 527 10.26 -1.78 11.93
CA GLY A 527 9.22 -2.22 12.86
C GLY A 527 9.70 -3.40 13.70
N VAL A 528 9.53 -3.33 15.02
CA VAL A 528 9.74 -4.46 15.95
C VAL A 528 8.42 -4.73 16.68
N LEU A 529 7.95 -5.98 16.58
CA LEU A 529 6.73 -6.44 17.23
C LEU A 529 7.08 -7.49 18.29
N ARG A 530 6.47 -7.33 19.48
CA ARG A 530 6.50 -8.34 20.54
C ARG A 530 5.24 -9.19 20.49
N PHE A 531 5.42 -10.49 20.58
CA PHE A 531 4.39 -11.51 20.74
C PHE A 531 4.58 -12.26 22.07
N ASP A 532 3.63 -13.14 22.41
CA ASP A 532 3.77 -14.01 23.58
C ASP A 532 4.97 -14.96 23.46
N ALA A 533 5.26 -15.43 22.25
CA ALA A 533 6.34 -16.37 21.97
C ALA A 533 7.71 -15.73 21.75
N GLY A 534 7.78 -14.40 21.56
CA GLY A 534 9.05 -13.73 21.28
C GLY A 534 8.90 -12.44 20.48
N TYR A 535 9.93 -12.11 19.70
CA TYR A 535 10.02 -10.87 18.93
C TYR A 535 10.27 -11.17 17.45
N ALA A 536 9.70 -10.35 16.58
CA ALA A 536 10.05 -10.31 15.17
C ALA A 536 10.13 -8.87 14.68
N ALA A 537 10.91 -8.65 13.62
CA ALA A 537 11.17 -7.33 13.10
C ALA A 537 11.36 -7.33 11.58
N LEU A 538 11.05 -6.18 10.97
CA LEU A 538 11.32 -5.88 9.56
C LEU A 538 11.99 -4.51 9.45
N ALA A 539 13.16 -4.48 8.85
CA ALA A 539 13.81 -3.25 8.39
C ALA A 539 13.67 -3.14 6.87
N THR A 540 13.35 -1.97 6.33
CA THR A 540 13.31 -1.71 4.88
C THR A 540 14.29 -0.60 4.53
N LEU A 541 15.19 -0.89 3.58
CA LEU A 541 16.29 -0.03 3.16
C LEU A 541 15.89 0.85 1.95
N PRO A 542 16.62 1.94 1.67
CA PRO A 542 16.35 2.82 0.52
C PRO A 542 16.35 2.14 -0.84
N THR A 543 17.03 1.00 -0.95
CA THR A 543 17.14 0.19 -2.16
C THR A 543 15.92 -0.70 -2.42
N GLY A 544 14.98 -0.77 -1.47
CA GLY A 544 13.86 -1.73 -1.48
C GLY A 544 14.20 -3.09 -0.89
N THR A 545 15.47 -3.34 -0.57
CA THR A 545 15.88 -4.52 0.21
C THR A 545 15.32 -4.44 1.61
N ALA A 546 14.80 -5.57 2.11
CA ALA A 546 14.29 -5.68 3.46
C ALA A 546 15.05 -6.75 4.26
N VAL A 547 15.10 -6.58 5.58
CA VAL A 547 15.70 -7.54 6.51
C VAL A 547 14.65 -7.94 7.52
N TYR A 548 14.19 -9.19 7.41
CA TYR A 548 13.31 -9.83 8.38
C TYR A 548 14.14 -10.60 9.41
N THR A 549 13.82 -10.47 10.69
CA THR A 549 14.46 -11.31 11.71
C THR A 549 13.56 -11.56 12.90
N SER A 550 13.73 -12.71 13.55
CA SER A 550 12.95 -13.08 14.72
C SER A 550 13.68 -13.98 15.70
N THR A 551 13.09 -14.14 16.87
CA THR A 551 13.50 -15.14 17.87
C THR A 551 12.94 -16.54 17.58
N GLY A 552 12.08 -16.69 16.56
CA GLY A 552 11.23 -17.87 16.34
C GLY A 552 9.88 -17.71 17.06
N VAL A 553 8.90 -17.10 16.40
CA VAL A 553 7.59 -16.79 17.02
C VAL A 553 6.57 -17.94 16.88
N ALA A 554 6.69 -18.79 15.86
CA ALA A 554 5.97 -20.06 15.76
C ALA A 554 6.63 -21.00 14.75
N ALA A 555 6.09 -22.20 14.60
CA ALA A 555 6.49 -23.13 13.54
C ALA A 555 6.03 -22.61 12.16
N GLY A 556 6.80 -22.91 11.11
CA GLY A 556 6.49 -22.50 9.74
C GLY A 556 6.59 -20.99 9.52
N GLU A 557 7.53 -20.34 10.19
CA GLU A 557 7.75 -18.89 10.11
C GLU A 557 8.40 -18.48 8.78
N GLY A 558 8.21 -17.22 8.37
CA GLY A 558 8.63 -16.74 7.07
C GLY A 558 7.65 -17.12 5.96
N ALA A 559 6.36 -17.28 6.28
CA ALA A 559 5.35 -17.71 5.31
C ALA A 559 4.93 -16.55 4.41
N PHE A 560 4.80 -16.79 3.10
CA PHE A 560 4.09 -15.91 2.18
C PHE A 560 3.42 -16.72 1.07
N THR A 561 2.35 -16.14 0.51
CA THR A 561 1.60 -16.71 -0.60
C THR A 561 1.95 -15.97 -1.89
N VAL A 562 2.22 -16.72 -2.95
CA VAL A 562 2.49 -16.21 -4.31
C VAL A 562 1.24 -16.40 -5.16
N TYR A 563 0.78 -15.36 -5.87
CA TYR A 563 -0.28 -15.57 -6.86
C TYR A 563 0.28 -16.44 -8.00
N ASN A 564 -0.35 -17.56 -8.28
CA ASN A 564 0.08 -18.51 -9.30
C ASN A 564 -1.10 -18.80 -10.24
N LEU A 565 -1.41 -17.81 -11.08
CA LEU A 565 -2.56 -17.78 -11.97
C LEU A 565 -2.09 -17.65 -13.41
N ALA A 566 -2.82 -18.25 -14.34
CA ALA A 566 -2.59 -18.09 -15.78
C ALA A 566 -3.42 -16.93 -16.33
N MET A 567 -2.94 -15.70 -16.12
CA MET A 567 -3.54 -14.45 -16.63
C MET A 567 -2.65 -13.68 -17.63
N PRO A 568 -2.26 -14.25 -18.80
CA PRO A 568 -1.56 -13.54 -19.87
C PRO A 568 -2.00 -12.08 -20.11
N GLY A 569 -1.02 -11.17 -20.13
CA GLY A 569 -1.25 -9.74 -20.32
C GLY A 569 -1.45 -8.95 -19.02
N VAL A 570 -1.70 -9.62 -17.89
CA VAL A 570 -1.47 -9.05 -16.57
C VAL A 570 0.01 -9.26 -16.23
N PRO A 571 0.78 -8.20 -15.92
CA PRO A 571 2.20 -8.34 -15.61
C PRO A 571 2.43 -9.35 -14.49
N GLY A 572 3.31 -10.33 -14.75
CA GLY A 572 3.68 -11.32 -13.75
C GLY A 572 2.72 -12.50 -13.57
N LEU A 573 1.65 -12.62 -14.35
CA LEU A 573 0.74 -13.77 -14.28
C LEU A 573 0.65 -14.51 -15.62
N ASP A 574 1.79 -14.86 -16.20
CA ASP A 574 1.86 -15.58 -17.48
C ASP A 574 1.65 -17.10 -17.37
N GLY A 575 1.36 -17.61 -16.18
CA GLY A 575 1.09 -19.02 -15.91
C GLY A 575 1.97 -19.55 -14.78
N ASP A 576 2.66 -20.65 -15.07
CA ASP A 576 3.48 -21.38 -14.11
C ASP A 576 4.58 -20.50 -13.48
N ARG A 577 4.84 -20.68 -12.18
CA ARG A 577 5.89 -19.96 -11.44
C ARG A 577 7.17 -20.77 -11.34
N ALA A 578 8.31 -20.13 -11.60
CA ALA A 578 9.63 -20.73 -11.41
C ALA A 578 10.23 -20.38 -10.04
N TYR A 579 10.85 -21.36 -9.39
CA TYR A 579 11.56 -21.22 -8.13
C TYR A 579 12.95 -21.83 -8.26
N THR A 580 13.99 -21.05 -8.01
CA THR A 580 15.38 -21.51 -8.12
C THR A 580 16.11 -21.42 -6.78
N ALA A 581 16.73 -22.51 -6.37
CA ALA A 581 17.63 -22.59 -5.22
C ALA A 581 18.89 -23.38 -5.56
N ALA A 582 19.74 -23.67 -4.57
CA ALA A 582 20.96 -24.43 -4.77
C ALA A 582 20.71 -25.85 -5.31
N GLU A 583 19.56 -26.44 -4.96
CA GLU A 583 19.12 -27.77 -5.35
C GLU A 583 18.58 -27.82 -6.80
N GLY A 584 18.40 -26.66 -7.44
CA GLY A 584 17.93 -26.54 -8.81
C GLY A 584 16.71 -25.64 -8.96
N THR A 585 16.15 -25.64 -10.16
CA THR A 585 14.93 -24.91 -10.50
C THR A 585 13.75 -25.88 -10.53
N VAL A 586 12.64 -25.48 -9.91
CA VAL A 586 11.35 -26.17 -10.04
C VAL A 586 10.31 -25.21 -10.57
N THR A 587 9.37 -25.73 -11.34
CA THR A 587 8.23 -24.99 -11.86
C THR A 587 6.97 -25.50 -11.17
N VAL A 588 6.20 -24.60 -10.58
CA VAL A 588 4.91 -24.91 -9.98
C VAL A 588 3.82 -24.44 -10.92
N SER A 589 3.03 -25.37 -11.43
CA SER A 589 2.00 -25.03 -12.40
C SER A 589 0.90 -24.15 -11.83
N ALA A 590 0.43 -23.20 -12.65
CA ALA A 590 -0.71 -22.36 -12.29
C ALA A 590 -1.96 -23.22 -12.03
N GLN A 591 -2.80 -22.77 -11.09
CA GLN A 591 -4.06 -23.44 -10.79
C GLN A 591 -5.18 -22.40 -10.78
N ASP A 592 -6.13 -22.57 -11.71
CA ASP A 592 -7.26 -21.64 -11.86
C ASP A 592 -8.28 -21.76 -10.70
N ALA A 593 -8.19 -22.80 -9.87
CA ALA A 593 -8.94 -22.91 -8.60
C ALA A 593 -8.22 -23.84 -7.59
N PRO A 594 -8.36 -23.62 -6.26
CA PRO A 594 -7.88 -24.57 -5.27
C PRO A 594 -8.59 -25.92 -5.46
N ALA A 595 -7.81 -27.00 -5.59
CA ALA A 595 -8.33 -28.35 -5.75
C ALA A 595 -9.15 -28.78 -4.53
N GLY A 596 -10.46 -28.52 -4.54
CA GLY A 596 -11.44 -29.09 -3.62
C GLY A 596 -12.04 -30.35 -4.23
N GLY A 597 -12.01 -31.46 -3.49
CA GLY A 597 -12.61 -32.72 -3.94
C GLY A 597 -11.90 -33.97 -3.42
N PRO A 598 -12.47 -35.16 -3.71
CA PRO A 598 -11.80 -36.43 -3.43
C PRO A 598 -10.46 -36.49 -4.17
N ARG A 599 -9.42 -36.96 -3.48
CA ARG A 599 -8.09 -37.10 -4.06
C ARG A 599 -7.37 -38.31 -3.49
N THR A 600 -6.39 -38.80 -4.23
CA THR A 600 -5.49 -39.87 -3.76
C THR A 600 -4.09 -39.30 -3.64
N ASP A 601 -3.54 -39.37 -2.44
CA ASP A 601 -2.18 -38.95 -2.14
C ASP A 601 -1.29 -40.21 -2.09
N ASP A 602 -0.37 -40.36 -3.06
CA ASP A 602 0.60 -41.47 -3.11
C ASP A 602 1.97 -40.97 -2.62
N LEU A 603 2.35 -41.38 -1.40
CA LEU A 603 3.53 -40.91 -0.70
C LEU A 603 4.61 -41.99 -0.66
N THR A 604 5.72 -41.75 -1.36
CA THR A 604 6.91 -42.61 -1.33
C THR A 604 8.03 -42.01 -0.48
N PHE A 605 8.77 -42.84 0.24
CA PHE A 605 9.89 -42.45 1.11
C PHE A 605 10.97 -43.53 1.14
N THR A 606 12.13 -43.26 1.75
CA THR A 606 13.19 -44.26 1.91
C THR A 606 12.63 -45.50 2.63
N PRO A 607 12.88 -46.73 2.16
CA PRO A 607 12.33 -47.93 2.79
C PRO A 607 12.60 -47.98 4.30
N VAL A 608 11.55 -48.25 5.07
CA VAL A 608 11.61 -48.38 6.53
C VAL A 608 11.06 -49.74 6.96
N THR A 609 11.52 -50.22 8.11
CA THR A 609 10.94 -51.41 8.76
C THR A 609 10.20 -50.97 10.02
N ALA A 610 8.88 -51.13 10.04
CA ALA A 610 8.04 -50.73 11.18
C ALA A 610 6.82 -51.65 11.32
N ARG A 611 6.23 -51.67 12.53
CA ARG A 611 4.99 -52.41 12.81
C ARG A 611 3.77 -51.52 12.70
N PHE A 612 3.88 -50.27 13.14
CA PHE A 612 2.80 -49.31 13.13
C PHE A 612 3.09 -48.19 12.14
N VAL A 613 2.06 -47.73 11.46
CA VAL A 613 2.09 -46.58 10.56
C VAL A 613 0.82 -45.76 10.76
N ARG A 614 0.95 -44.43 10.78
CA ARG A 614 -0.19 -43.53 10.95
C ARG A 614 -0.12 -42.33 10.01
N MET A 615 -1.30 -41.79 9.72
CA MET A 615 -1.48 -40.42 9.26
C MET A 615 -1.78 -39.57 10.49
N LEU A 616 -0.97 -38.53 10.71
CA LEU A 616 -1.19 -37.50 11.72
C LEU A 616 -1.54 -36.20 11.01
N GLY A 617 -2.75 -35.69 11.25
CA GLY A 617 -3.19 -34.40 10.74
C GLY A 617 -2.28 -33.25 11.18
N VAL A 618 -2.16 -32.25 10.31
CA VAL A 618 -1.50 -30.97 10.58
C VAL A 618 -2.43 -29.80 10.27
N ARG A 619 -3.20 -29.88 9.18
CA ARG A 619 -4.24 -28.90 8.82
C ARG A 619 -5.46 -29.62 8.25
N PRO A 620 -6.63 -29.52 8.90
CA PRO A 620 -7.83 -30.22 8.45
C PRO A 620 -8.47 -29.52 7.26
N ASP A 621 -9.46 -30.18 6.65
CA ASP A 621 -10.49 -29.44 5.93
C ASP A 621 -11.30 -28.60 6.92
N PRO A 622 -11.48 -27.28 6.70
CA PRO A 622 -12.13 -26.39 7.66
C PRO A 622 -13.61 -26.74 7.94
N ALA A 623 -14.32 -27.40 7.02
CA ALA A 623 -15.71 -27.77 7.20
C ALA A 623 -15.89 -29.22 7.69
N TYR A 624 -15.02 -30.12 7.22
CA TYR A 624 -15.24 -31.55 7.34
C TYR A 624 -14.13 -32.32 8.07
N GLY A 625 -13.01 -31.70 8.43
CA GLY A 625 -11.94 -32.36 9.16
C GLY A 625 -11.08 -33.28 8.29
N TYR A 626 -11.01 -34.56 8.67
CA TYR A 626 -10.28 -35.60 7.96
C TYR A 626 -11.19 -36.78 7.65
N SER A 627 -11.19 -37.26 6.42
CA SER A 627 -11.90 -38.49 6.03
C SER A 627 -11.20 -39.28 4.91
N LEU A 628 -11.00 -40.58 5.15
CA LEU A 628 -10.30 -41.50 4.26
C LEU A 628 -11.20 -42.66 3.86
N TYR A 629 -11.35 -42.87 2.55
CA TYR A 629 -11.84 -44.11 1.95
C TYR A 629 -10.82 -45.24 2.08
N ALA A 630 -9.53 -44.95 1.94
CA ALA A 630 -8.48 -45.97 2.05
C ALA A 630 -7.18 -45.43 2.67
N PHE A 631 -6.51 -46.27 3.45
CA PHE A 631 -5.17 -46.13 3.99
C PHE A 631 -4.40 -47.41 3.62
N GLU A 632 -3.58 -47.32 2.58
CA GLU A 632 -2.83 -48.44 2.02
C GLU A 632 -1.33 -48.27 2.31
N VAL A 633 -0.62 -49.37 2.52
CA VAL A 633 0.81 -49.42 2.85
C VAL A 633 1.50 -50.42 1.93
N HIS A 634 2.48 -50.00 1.14
CA HIS A 634 3.11 -50.84 0.12
C HIS A 634 4.64 -50.87 0.21
N ASP A 635 5.20 -52.01 -0.18
CA ASP A 635 6.61 -52.16 -0.54
C ASP A 635 6.72 -52.13 -2.07
N GLY A 636 7.17 -50.99 -2.62
CA GLY A 636 7.20 -50.73 -4.06
C GLY A 636 5.81 -50.80 -4.69
N THR A 637 5.62 -51.72 -5.63
CA THR A 637 4.33 -52.03 -6.27
C THR A 637 3.69 -53.31 -5.70
N GLY A 638 4.14 -53.77 -4.53
CA GLY A 638 3.63 -54.95 -3.85
C GLY A 638 2.20 -54.79 -3.31
N PRO A 639 1.63 -55.86 -2.74
CA PRO A 639 0.27 -55.83 -2.18
C PRO A 639 0.15 -54.86 -1.00
N ASP A 640 -1.06 -54.36 -0.75
CA ASP A 640 -1.35 -53.54 0.42
C ASP A 640 -1.18 -54.36 1.72
N LEU A 641 -0.24 -53.93 2.56
CA LEU A 641 0.08 -54.54 3.84
C LEU A 641 -0.91 -54.13 4.95
N ALA A 642 -1.69 -53.06 4.74
CA ALA A 642 -2.64 -52.51 5.71
C ALA A 642 -3.96 -53.29 5.76
N VAL A 643 -4.36 -53.97 4.67
CA VAL A 643 -5.63 -54.71 4.57
C VAL A 643 -5.81 -55.79 5.63
N THR A 644 -4.71 -56.42 6.08
CA THR A 644 -4.74 -57.43 7.15
C THR A 644 -4.46 -56.84 8.54
N GLY A 645 -4.18 -55.54 8.61
CA GLY A 645 -3.83 -54.83 9.84
C GLY A 645 -5.04 -54.41 10.66
N THR A 646 -4.79 -53.98 11.90
CA THR A 646 -5.84 -53.43 12.77
C THR A 646 -5.77 -51.91 12.78
N ALA A 647 -6.81 -51.24 12.28
CA ALA A 647 -6.89 -49.78 12.27
C ALA A 647 -7.49 -49.20 13.57
N SER A 648 -6.95 -48.06 14.00
CA SER A 648 -7.43 -47.25 15.12
C SER A 648 -7.31 -45.77 14.77
N ALA A 649 -8.05 -44.90 15.46
CA ALA A 649 -8.02 -43.46 15.19
C ALA A 649 -8.25 -42.64 16.47
N SER A 650 -7.92 -41.35 16.40
CA SER A 650 -8.15 -40.39 17.50
C SER A 650 -9.63 -40.27 17.88
N SER A 651 -10.51 -40.33 16.88
CA SER A 651 -11.97 -40.34 17.05
C SER A 651 -12.64 -40.81 15.76
N ALA A 652 -13.95 -41.05 15.81
CA ALA A 652 -14.74 -41.41 14.65
C ALA A 652 -16.17 -40.87 14.74
N THR A 653 -16.77 -40.59 13.58
CA THR A 653 -18.22 -40.47 13.46
C THR A 653 -18.84 -41.89 13.47
N ALA A 654 -19.99 -42.07 14.13
CA ALA A 654 -20.68 -43.36 14.17
C ALA A 654 -20.97 -43.90 12.75
N GLY A 655 -20.64 -45.17 12.49
CA GLY A 655 -20.73 -45.78 11.16
C GLY A 655 -19.59 -45.41 10.21
N LYS A 656 -18.56 -44.70 10.70
CA LYS A 656 -17.36 -44.29 9.96
C LYS A 656 -16.09 -44.55 10.78
N GLU A 657 -16.01 -45.71 11.44
CA GLU A 657 -14.90 -46.10 12.30
C GLU A 657 -13.60 -46.38 11.51
N ALA A 658 -12.45 -46.39 12.20
CA ALA A 658 -11.12 -46.52 11.59
C ALA A 658 -10.94 -47.75 10.69
N LYS A 659 -11.59 -48.87 11.04
CA LYS A 659 -11.56 -50.14 10.26
C LYS A 659 -12.02 -49.98 8.81
N TYR A 660 -12.83 -48.97 8.51
CA TYR A 660 -13.29 -48.73 7.14
C TYR A 660 -12.27 -48.02 6.27
N ALA A 661 -11.14 -47.58 6.81
CA ALA A 661 -10.04 -47.06 6.01
C ALA A 661 -9.11 -48.18 5.50
N ASN A 662 -9.20 -49.41 6.00
CA ASN A 662 -8.33 -50.52 5.58
C ASN A 662 -9.09 -51.82 5.30
N ASP A 663 -10.39 -51.74 5.00
CA ASP A 663 -11.25 -52.90 4.70
C ASP A 663 -11.27 -53.29 3.21
N GLY A 664 -10.57 -52.54 2.35
CA GLY A 664 -10.53 -52.75 0.90
C GLY A 664 -11.81 -52.35 0.17
N ASN A 665 -12.77 -51.66 0.81
CA ASN A 665 -14.02 -51.22 0.21
C ASN A 665 -14.04 -49.70 -0.02
N THR A 666 -14.05 -49.27 -1.27
CA THR A 666 -14.01 -47.84 -1.65
C THR A 666 -15.30 -47.07 -1.36
N THR A 667 -16.33 -47.71 -0.80
CA THR A 667 -17.62 -47.09 -0.45
C THR A 667 -17.76 -46.81 1.05
N THR A 668 -16.95 -47.48 1.88
CA THR A 668 -16.86 -47.26 3.33
C THR A 668 -15.69 -46.31 3.62
N ARG A 669 -15.74 -45.60 4.75
CA ARG A 669 -14.69 -44.64 5.09
C ARG A 669 -14.55 -44.43 6.59
N TRP A 670 -13.35 -44.06 6.99
CA TRP A 670 -13.14 -43.39 8.28
C TRP A 670 -13.46 -41.90 8.15
N ALA A 671 -14.08 -41.33 9.19
CA ALA A 671 -14.21 -39.90 9.33
C ALA A 671 -14.03 -39.50 10.80
N VAL A 672 -13.28 -38.43 11.03
CA VAL A 672 -13.16 -37.82 12.35
C VAL A 672 -14.55 -37.47 12.92
N SER A 673 -14.70 -37.47 14.24
CA SER A 673 -15.95 -37.05 14.88
C SER A 673 -16.30 -35.61 14.50
N THR A 674 -17.59 -35.25 14.50
CA THR A 674 -18.04 -33.89 14.16
C THR A 674 -17.44 -32.84 15.10
N SER A 675 -17.26 -33.15 16.39
CA SER A 675 -16.67 -32.24 17.38
C SER A 675 -15.18 -32.02 17.17
N ASP A 676 -14.47 -33.00 16.60
CA ASP A 676 -13.02 -32.92 16.39
C ASP A 676 -12.65 -32.46 14.97
N ARG A 677 -13.61 -32.08 14.10
CA ARG A 677 -13.28 -31.55 12.76
C ARG A 677 -12.31 -30.36 12.77
N PRO A 678 -12.40 -29.39 13.70
CA PRO A 678 -11.44 -28.29 13.77
C PRO A 678 -10.06 -28.71 14.30
N ARG A 679 -9.94 -29.93 14.85
CA ARG A 679 -8.72 -30.40 15.52
C ARG A 679 -7.65 -30.73 14.48
N ALA A 680 -6.53 -30.03 14.56
CA ALA A 680 -5.43 -30.20 13.62
C ALA A 680 -4.76 -31.57 13.74
N ASP A 681 -4.60 -32.10 14.95
CA ASP A 681 -3.79 -33.29 15.29
C ASP A 681 -4.58 -34.61 15.35
N SER A 682 -5.73 -34.70 14.68
CA SER A 682 -6.44 -35.97 14.52
C SER A 682 -5.61 -36.98 13.71
N TRP A 683 -5.72 -38.27 14.04
CA TRP A 683 -4.89 -39.30 13.43
C TRP A 683 -5.65 -40.60 13.14
N LEU A 684 -5.16 -41.36 12.16
CA LEU A 684 -5.53 -42.75 11.90
C LEU A 684 -4.26 -43.60 11.78
N ALA A 685 -4.20 -44.71 12.51
CA ALA A 685 -3.06 -45.62 12.58
C ALA A 685 -3.45 -47.06 12.27
N VAL A 686 -2.56 -47.80 11.62
CA VAL A 686 -2.70 -49.23 11.32
C VAL A 686 -1.56 -50.00 12.00
N ASP A 687 -1.90 -50.99 12.82
CA ASP A 687 -0.98 -52.03 13.28
C ASP A 687 -0.89 -53.14 12.21
N LEU A 688 0.28 -53.30 11.60
CA LEU A 688 0.54 -54.29 10.55
C LEU A 688 0.68 -55.72 11.10
N GLY A 689 0.60 -55.91 12.42
CA GLY A 689 0.69 -57.19 13.14
C GLY A 689 2.11 -57.63 13.47
N ALA A 690 3.09 -57.25 12.63
CA ALA A 690 4.52 -57.48 12.84
C ALA A 690 5.33 -56.37 12.14
N ALA A 691 6.63 -56.28 12.41
CA ALA A 691 7.51 -55.39 11.68
C ALA A 691 7.59 -55.82 10.20
N LYS A 692 7.24 -54.92 9.28
CA LYS A 692 7.29 -55.12 7.83
C LYS A 692 8.12 -54.01 7.19
N ALA A 693 8.82 -54.36 6.11
CA ALA A 693 9.47 -53.37 5.26
C ALA A 693 8.45 -52.78 4.28
N PHE A 694 8.46 -51.46 4.11
CA PHE A 694 7.64 -50.74 3.15
C PHE A 694 8.25 -49.37 2.84
N ASP A 695 7.87 -48.78 1.73
CA ASP A 695 8.42 -47.50 1.23
C ASP A 695 7.34 -46.54 0.73
N ARG A 696 6.06 -46.94 0.84
CA ARG A 696 4.92 -46.20 0.28
C ARG A 696 3.69 -46.26 1.18
N VAL A 697 3.00 -45.13 1.28
CA VAL A 697 1.65 -45.02 1.84
C VAL A 697 0.76 -44.30 0.85
N ARG A 698 -0.39 -44.91 0.53
CA ARG A 698 -1.39 -44.33 -0.37
C ARG A 698 -2.68 -44.04 0.41
N LEU A 699 -3.10 -42.78 0.38
CA LEU A 699 -4.28 -42.30 1.10
C LEU A 699 -5.34 -41.85 0.10
N SER A 700 -6.51 -42.50 0.11
CA SER A 700 -7.64 -42.10 -0.72
C SER A 700 -8.64 -41.32 0.12
N TRP A 701 -8.75 -40.02 -0.16
CA TRP A 701 -9.57 -39.06 0.58
C TRP A 701 -10.98 -38.93 -0.01
N GLU A 702 -11.93 -38.65 0.87
CA GLU A 702 -13.23 -38.11 0.47
C GLU A 702 -13.13 -36.60 0.18
N ALA A 703 -14.23 -35.94 -0.15
CA ALA A 703 -14.27 -34.48 -0.32
C ALA A 703 -13.70 -33.73 0.90
N ALA A 704 -13.80 -34.33 2.10
CA ALA A 704 -13.17 -33.89 3.35
C ALA A 704 -11.67 -34.25 3.46
N ALA A 705 -10.86 -33.87 2.48
CA ALA A 705 -9.43 -34.17 2.44
C ALA A 705 -8.61 -33.30 3.40
N GLY A 706 -7.71 -33.91 4.19
CA GLY A 706 -6.78 -33.16 5.04
C GLY A 706 -5.89 -32.24 4.20
N ARG A 707 -5.75 -30.97 4.57
CA ARG A 707 -4.95 -29.99 3.81
C ARG A 707 -3.45 -30.09 4.06
N ALA A 708 -3.05 -30.65 5.19
CA ALA A 708 -1.66 -31.05 5.47
C ALA A 708 -1.65 -32.15 6.52
N TYR A 709 -0.70 -33.09 6.41
CA TYR A 709 -0.53 -34.19 7.37
C TYR A 709 0.86 -34.81 7.26
N ARG A 710 1.25 -35.62 8.25
CA ARG A 710 2.46 -36.44 8.24
C ARG A 710 2.11 -37.93 8.21
N VAL A 711 2.93 -38.71 7.53
CA VAL A 711 3.00 -40.16 7.72
C VAL A 711 4.11 -40.43 8.70
N GLU A 712 3.79 -41.17 9.76
CA GLU A 712 4.72 -41.50 10.81
C GLU A 712 4.71 -43.01 11.06
N THR A 713 5.87 -43.57 11.39
CA THR A 713 6.04 -44.99 11.68
C THR A 713 6.50 -45.21 13.11
N SER A 714 6.18 -46.37 13.67
CA SER A 714 6.59 -46.74 15.02
C SER A 714 6.86 -48.23 15.15
N PRO A 715 7.88 -48.65 15.92
CA PRO A 715 8.06 -50.05 16.27
C PRO A 715 7.07 -50.53 17.36
N ASP A 716 6.55 -49.62 18.20
CA ASP A 716 5.81 -49.97 19.43
C ASP A 716 4.43 -49.29 19.56
N GLY A 717 4.08 -48.38 18.64
CA GLY A 717 2.81 -47.66 18.62
C GLY A 717 2.77 -46.43 19.55
N SER A 718 3.87 -46.14 20.23
CA SER A 718 4.01 -45.05 21.21
C SER A 718 5.06 -44.00 20.81
N ALA A 719 6.21 -44.45 20.31
CA ALA A 719 7.27 -43.59 19.80
C ALA A 719 7.19 -43.48 18.27
N TRP A 720 6.80 -42.32 17.76
CA TRP A 720 6.52 -42.10 16.34
C TRP A 720 7.63 -41.31 15.66
N THR A 721 8.04 -41.75 14.47
CA THR A 721 9.05 -41.08 13.63
C THR A 721 8.42 -40.72 12.28
N PRO A 722 8.47 -39.44 11.85
CA PRO A 722 7.94 -39.03 10.56
C PRO A 722 8.78 -39.60 9.41
N VAL A 723 8.10 -40.09 8.37
CA VAL A 723 8.73 -40.65 7.15
C VAL A 723 8.29 -39.93 5.87
N ALA A 724 7.12 -39.28 5.88
CA ALA A 724 6.66 -38.42 4.78
C ALA A 724 5.72 -37.32 5.29
N SER A 725 5.52 -36.29 4.47
CA SER A 725 4.53 -35.23 4.69
C SER A 725 3.74 -34.96 3.42
N PHE A 726 2.54 -34.43 3.60
CA PHE A 726 1.73 -33.90 2.52
C PHE A 726 1.25 -32.48 2.88
N PRO A 727 1.16 -31.57 1.90
CA PRO A 727 1.71 -31.71 0.54
C PRO A 727 3.24 -31.85 0.56
N LYS A 728 3.78 -32.63 -0.37
CA LYS A 728 5.22 -32.74 -0.56
C LYS A 728 5.73 -31.41 -1.14
N PRO A 729 6.75 -30.78 -0.55
CA PRO A 729 7.34 -29.57 -1.14
C PRO A 729 7.82 -29.83 -2.57
N ALA A 730 7.48 -28.91 -3.48
CA ALA A 730 8.04 -28.86 -4.82
C ALA A 730 9.54 -28.55 -4.76
N LEU A 731 9.93 -27.68 -3.83
CA LEU A 731 11.32 -27.33 -3.51
C LEU A 731 11.52 -27.42 -1.99
N SER A 732 12.66 -27.94 -1.57
CA SER A 732 13.17 -27.78 -0.21
C SER A 732 14.65 -27.46 -0.29
N SER A 733 15.09 -26.38 0.37
CA SER A 733 16.49 -25.97 0.37
C SER A 733 17.04 -25.75 1.78
N THR A 734 18.25 -26.26 2.01
CA THR A 734 19.01 -26.02 3.25
C THR A 734 20.19 -25.07 3.03
N HIS A 735 20.37 -24.59 1.80
CA HIS A 735 21.46 -23.70 1.41
C HIS A 735 21.09 -22.22 1.49
N GLY A 736 19.90 -21.90 2.02
CA GLY A 736 19.57 -20.58 2.53
C GLY A 736 19.44 -19.49 1.47
N TRP A 737 19.00 -19.82 0.25
CA TRP A 737 18.55 -18.81 -0.71
C TRP A 737 17.45 -19.33 -1.65
N LEU A 738 16.64 -18.40 -2.15
CA LEU A 738 15.56 -18.66 -3.09
C LEU A 738 15.41 -17.49 -4.05
N ASP A 739 15.35 -17.79 -5.34
CA ASP A 739 14.87 -16.91 -6.39
C ASP A 739 13.41 -17.30 -6.69
N VAL A 740 12.50 -16.35 -6.57
CA VAL A 740 11.11 -16.46 -7.01
C VAL A 740 10.98 -15.71 -8.34
N ASP A 741 10.82 -16.48 -9.42
CA ASP A 741 10.44 -15.99 -10.75
C ASP A 741 11.37 -14.94 -11.37
N GLY A 742 12.63 -14.83 -10.91
CA GLY A 742 13.55 -13.76 -11.29
C GLY A 742 13.18 -12.38 -10.71
N ARG A 743 12.17 -12.31 -9.82
CA ARG A 743 11.50 -11.09 -9.37
C ARG A 743 11.61 -10.84 -7.88
N ALA A 744 11.97 -11.85 -7.10
CA ALA A 744 12.27 -11.70 -5.68
C ALA A 744 13.40 -12.62 -5.25
N GLY A 745 14.46 -12.04 -4.70
CA GLY A 745 15.61 -12.77 -4.17
C GLY A 745 15.57 -12.87 -2.65
N LEU A 746 15.85 -14.04 -2.11
CA LEU A 746 15.78 -14.30 -0.68
C LEU A 746 17.09 -14.95 -0.23
N VAL A 747 17.69 -14.44 0.84
CA VAL A 747 18.85 -15.06 1.51
C VAL A 747 18.49 -15.30 2.96
N VAL A 748 18.42 -16.57 3.34
CA VAL A 748 17.90 -17.03 4.64
C VAL A 748 19.03 -17.58 5.50
N SER A 749 18.99 -17.27 6.79
CA SER A 749 19.78 -17.89 7.86
C SER A 749 18.80 -18.45 8.88
N GLY A 750 18.80 -19.76 9.04
CA GLY A 750 18.00 -20.44 10.04
C GLY A 750 18.39 -21.93 10.10
N PRO A 751 17.96 -22.65 11.15
CA PRO A 751 18.25 -24.08 11.26
C PRO A 751 17.30 -24.96 10.44
N ASN A 752 16.14 -24.41 10.02
CA ASN A 752 15.13 -25.14 9.26
C ASN A 752 15.33 -24.93 7.75
N PRO A 753 14.90 -25.89 6.91
CA PRO A 753 14.87 -25.69 5.47
C PRO A 753 13.86 -24.61 5.08
N LEU A 754 14.10 -23.95 3.95
CA LEU A 754 13.07 -23.19 3.24
C LEU A 754 12.33 -24.13 2.27
N THR A 755 11.03 -23.96 2.10
CA THR A 755 10.21 -24.83 1.26
C THR A 755 9.25 -24.06 0.35
N VAL A 756 8.93 -24.65 -0.80
CA VAL A 756 7.90 -24.20 -1.74
C VAL A 756 6.87 -25.31 -1.88
N VAL A 757 5.61 -24.98 -1.60
CA VAL A 757 4.49 -25.91 -1.54
C VAL A 757 3.28 -25.26 -2.22
N GLY A 758 2.99 -25.65 -3.46
CA GLY A 758 1.96 -24.99 -4.26
C GLY A 758 2.23 -23.48 -4.35
N THR A 759 1.28 -22.66 -3.91
CA THR A 759 1.42 -21.20 -3.87
C THR A 759 2.12 -20.67 -2.61
N SER A 760 2.44 -21.52 -1.64
CA SER A 760 3.04 -21.12 -0.38
C SER A 760 4.55 -21.29 -0.40
N VAL A 761 5.25 -20.28 0.10
CA VAL A 761 6.68 -20.37 0.44
C VAL A 761 6.83 -20.21 1.95
N THR A 762 7.73 -20.97 2.55
CA THR A 762 8.06 -20.86 3.98
C THR A 762 9.56 -20.79 4.15
N LEU A 763 10.08 -19.69 4.72
CA LEU A 763 11.53 -19.51 4.87
C LEU A 763 12.15 -20.37 5.97
N SER A 764 11.36 -20.82 6.94
CA SER A 764 11.79 -21.66 8.06
C SER A 764 10.72 -22.73 8.35
N ASP A 765 10.68 -23.76 7.49
CA ASP A 765 9.73 -24.86 7.57
C ASP A 765 10.16 -25.89 8.63
N GLY A 766 9.76 -25.63 9.87
CA GLY A 766 10.10 -26.46 11.02
C GLY A 766 9.63 -25.83 12.34
N PRO A 767 10.10 -26.34 13.49
CA PRO A 767 9.82 -25.77 14.80
C PRO A 767 10.27 -24.31 14.91
N ALA A 768 9.64 -23.55 15.81
CA ALA A 768 10.01 -22.16 16.09
C ALA A 768 11.50 -22.05 16.43
N ALA A 769 12.23 -21.27 15.64
CA ALA A 769 13.65 -21.05 15.80
C ALA A 769 14.06 -19.66 15.28
N PRO A 770 15.17 -19.08 15.77
CA PRO A 770 15.64 -17.80 15.28
C PRO A 770 15.86 -17.80 13.77
N LEU A 771 15.35 -16.76 13.12
CA LEU A 771 15.40 -16.58 11.67
C LEU A 771 15.98 -15.21 11.34
N LEU A 772 16.78 -15.15 10.28
CA LEU A 772 17.19 -13.91 9.62
C LEU A 772 17.07 -14.12 8.12
N ALA A 773 16.29 -13.27 7.45
CA ALA A 773 16.13 -13.29 6.01
C ALA A 773 16.38 -11.89 5.43
N GLU A 774 17.18 -11.83 4.37
CA GLU A 774 17.40 -10.65 3.56
C GLU A 774 16.61 -10.83 2.26
N LEU A 775 15.72 -9.87 1.98
CA LEU A 775 14.77 -9.90 0.88
C LEU A 775 15.20 -8.83 -0.12
N TYR A 776 15.61 -9.25 -1.31
CA TYR A 776 16.17 -8.41 -2.36
C TYR A 776 15.17 -8.27 -3.50
N PRO A 777 14.91 -7.05 -4.01
CA PRO A 777 14.08 -6.87 -5.20
C PRO A 777 14.66 -7.56 -6.45
N GLY A 778 15.98 -7.76 -6.50
CA GLY A 778 16.64 -8.48 -7.58
C GLY A 778 17.21 -9.84 -7.15
N THR A 779 17.45 -10.72 -8.13
CA THR A 779 17.92 -12.10 -7.89
C THR A 779 19.38 -12.33 -8.28
N ALA A 780 20.06 -11.29 -8.75
CA ALA A 780 21.43 -11.38 -9.20
C ALA A 780 22.39 -11.73 -8.04
N GLY A 781 23.10 -12.86 -8.17
CA GLY A 781 24.18 -13.23 -7.25
C GLY A 781 23.74 -13.79 -5.90
N LEU A 782 22.49 -14.24 -5.75
CA LEU A 782 21.96 -14.79 -4.49
C LEU A 782 22.83 -15.89 -3.87
N ALA A 783 23.32 -16.84 -4.68
CA ALA A 783 24.21 -17.89 -4.19
C ALA A 783 25.51 -17.34 -3.58
N LYS A 784 26.07 -16.26 -4.16
CA LYS A 784 27.26 -15.58 -3.63
C LYS A 784 26.92 -14.83 -2.33
N LEU A 785 25.75 -14.20 -2.27
CA LEU A 785 25.26 -13.53 -1.06
C LEU A 785 25.02 -14.53 0.07
N ALA A 786 24.42 -15.68 -0.21
CA ALA A 786 24.16 -16.74 0.77
C ALA A 786 25.47 -17.32 1.35
N GLY A 787 26.50 -17.46 0.52
CA GLY A 787 27.83 -17.95 0.92
C GLY A 787 28.74 -16.91 1.56
N ARG A 788 28.30 -15.66 1.75
CA ARG A 788 29.14 -14.60 2.31
C ARG A 788 29.36 -14.77 3.81
N ALA A 789 30.49 -14.28 4.31
CA ALA A 789 30.69 -14.13 5.74
C ALA A 789 29.67 -13.11 6.30
N ARG A 790 28.88 -13.52 7.29
CA ARG A 790 27.79 -12.70 7.86
C ARG A 790 28.25 -11.94 9.10
N ALA A 791 27.58 -10.82 9.36
CA ALA A 791 27.76 -10.10 10.61
C ALA A 791 27.36 -10.98 11.81
N SER A 792 28.07 -10.84 12.92
CA SER A 792 27.78 -11.54 14.17
C SER A 792 27.83 -10.58 15.35
N THR A 793 27.13 -10.87 16.43
CA THR A 793 27.05 -10.01 17.61
C THR A 793 27.52 -10.74 18.86
N THR A 794 28.11 -10.01 19.81
CA THR A 794 28.43 -10.56 21.15
C THR A 794 27.22 -10.63 22.07
N ALA A 795 26.13 -9.93 21.74
CA ALA A 795 24.89 -9.93 22.50
C ALA A 795 23.86 -10.86 21.83
N ALA A 796 23.54 -11.98 22.48
CA ALA A 796 22.68 -13.03 21.90
C ALA A 796 21.27 -12.56 21.52
N ALA A 797 20.76 -11.49 22.16
CA ALA A 797 19.47 -10.87 21.83
C ALA A 797 19.50 -9.98 20.58
N VAL A 798 20.70 -9.59 20.11
CA VAL A 798 20.85 -8.66 18.99
C VAL A 798 21.17 -9.42 17.72
N ARG A 799 20.43 -9.14 16.64
CA ARG A 799 20.69 -9.63 15.29
C ARG A 799 21.32 -8.52 14.45
N ALA A 800 22.25 -8.89 13.57
CA ALA A 800 22.94 -7.97 12.69
C ALA A 800 22.93 -8.48 11.25
N SER A 801 22.71 -7.59 10.29
CA SER A 801 22.92 -7.83 8.85
C SER A 801 23.64 -6.62 8.25
N VAL A 802 24.50 -6.87 7.25
CA VAL A 802 25.08 -5.84 6.41
C VAL A 802 24.68 -6.14 4.98
N THR A 803 23.77 -5.36 4.42
CA THR A 803 23.25 -5.58 3.08
C THR A 803 23.01 -4.26 2.37
N ASP A 804 23.28 -4.22 1.06
CA ASP A 804 23.33 -3.00 0.25
C ASP A 804 24.19 -1.87 0.85
N GLY A 805 25.22 -2.24 1.60
CA GLY A 805 26.10 -1.33 2.35
C GLY A 805 25.54 -0.86 3.69
N PHE A 806 24.25 -1.08 3.99
CA PHE A 806 23.62 -0.66 5.25
C PHE A 806 23.84 -1.69 6.36
N LEU A 807 24.17 -1.20 7.55
CA LEU A 807 24.18 -2.00 8.78
C LEU A 807 22.78 -1.96 9.42
N VAL A 808 22.18 -3.12 9.60
CA VAL A 808 20.90 -3.33 10.28
C VAL A 808 21.16 -4.03 11.61
N LEU A 809 20.68 -3.45 12.71
CA LEU A 809 20.73 -4.04 14.05
C LEU A 809 19.33 -4.12 14.67
N ALA A 810 18.94 -5.29 15.17
CA ALA A 810 17.68 -5.52 15.87
C ALA A 810 17.96 -6.04 17.28
N ASN A 811 17.52 -5.33 18.32
CA ASN A 811 17.43 -5.89 19.67
C ASN A 811 16.08 -6.60 19.86
N LEU A 812 16.08 -7.92 19.85
CA LEU A 812 14.87 -8.74 19.95
C LEU A 812 14.61 -9.17 21.41
N SER A 813 14.60 -8.21 22.34
CA SER A 813 14.36 -8.48 23.76
C SER A 813 13.74 -7.30 24.52
N ALA A 814 13.20 -7.59 25.70
CA ALA A 814 12.62 -6.62 26.64
C ALA A 814 13.66 -5.80 27.42
N ALA A 815 14.96 -6.01 27.17
CA ALA A 815 16.04 -5.34 27.89
C ALA A 815 16.94 -4.57 26.92
N ALA A 816 17.56 -3.49 27.40
CA ALA A 816 18.64 -2.85 26.66
C ALA A 816 19.81 -3.82 26.48
N ALA A 817 20.50 -3.73 25.33
CA ALA A 817 21.62 -4.58 24.99
C ALA A 817 22.83 -3.74 24.55
N THR A 818 24.00 -4.07 25.10
CA THR A 818 25.28 -3.47 24.73
C THR A 818 26.22 -4.58 24.28
N GLY A 819 26.99 -4.32 23.21
CA GLY A 819 27.92 -5.31 22.70
C GLY A 819 28.68 -4.83 21.48
N THR A 820 29.25 -5.78 20.77
CA THR A 820 30.01 -5.55 19.54
C THR A 820 29.43 -6.39 18.41
N ALA A 821 29.25 -5.78 17.24
CA ALA A 821 28.95 -6.45 15.99
C ALA A 821 30.24 -6.60 15.18
N ASN A 822 30.64 -7.83 14.88
CA ASN A 822 31.75 -8.11 13.95
C ASN A 822 31.21 -8.02 12.53
N LEU A 823 31.79 -7.13 11.72
CA LEU A 823 31.37 -6.83 10.36
C LEU A 823 32.46 -7.32 9.39
N PRO A 824 32.25 -8.44 8.68
CA PRO A 824 33.23 -8.97 7.73
C PRO A 824 33.40 -8.04 6.52
N GLN A 825 34.63 -7.64 6.24
CA GLN A 825 34.95 -6.70 5.16
C GLN A 825 36.37 -6.94 4.62
N ASP A 826 36.63 -6.54 3.37
CA ASP A 826 38.00 -6.51 2.84
C ASP A 826 38.78 -5.37 3.50
N ARG A 827 39.92 -5.68 4.14
CA ARG A 827 40.75 -4.65 4.80
C ARG A 827 41.41 -3.67 3.82
N SER A 828 41.36 -3.89 2.51
CA SER A 828 41.78 -2.89 1.53
C SER A 828 40.83 -1.68 1.47
N ALA A 829 39.55 -1.88 1.80
CA ALA A 829 38.50 -0.87 1.82
C ALA A 829 37.46 -1.17 2.91
N LEU A 830 37.40 -0.35 3.96
CA LEU A 830 36.51 -0.55 5.10
C LEU A 830 35.43 0.54 5.16
N GLU A 831 34.17 0.14 5.10
CA GLU A 831 33.01 0.99 5.37
C GLU A 831 32.86 1.24 6.87
N LEU A 832 32.59 2.49 7.22
CA LEU A 832 32.41 2.95 8.58
C LEU A 832 31.00 3.53 8.79
N TYR A 833 30.32 2.98 9.79
CA TYR A 833 29.01 3.42 10.30
C TYR A 833 29.15 4.39 11.48
N ARG A 834 28.09 5.18 11.74
CA ARG A 834 28.03 6.10 12.89
C ARG A 834 28.20 5.34 14.20
N GLY A 835 29.20 5.72 14.99
CA GLY A 835 29.59 5.00 16.21
C GLY A 835 31.08 4.64 16.22
N GLU A 836 31.45 3.80 17.17
CA GLU A 836 32.83 3.35 17.37
C GLU A 836 33.08 2.02 16.67
N GLN A 837 34.18 1.94 15.91
CA GLN A 837 34.65 0.75 15.22
C GLN A 837 36.13 0.52 15.44
N VAL A 838 36.53 -0.74 15.57
CA VAL A 838 37.94 -1.16 15.60
C VAL A 838 38.22 -2.11 14.46
N VAL A 839 39.30 -1.88 13.71
CA VAL A 839 39.73 -2.77 12.62
C VAL A 839 40.21 -4.10 13.21
N THR A 840 39.63 -5.20 12.72
CA THR A 840 39.99 -6.57 13.12
C THR A 840 40.71 -7.28 11.98
N ALA A 841 41.09 -8.54 12.17
CA ALA A 841 41.66 -9.35 11.10
C ALA A 841 40.68 -9.63 9.94
N ALA A 842 39.37 -9.63 10.23
CA ALA A 842 38.31 -10.04 9.30
C ALA A 842 37.45 -8.87 8.79
N GLY A 843 37.71 -7.63 9.22
CA GLY A 843 36.91 -6.45 8.87
C GLY A 843 36.93 -5.41 9.99
N THR A 844 35.76 -5.05 10.52
CA THR A 844 35.62 -4.16 11.68
C THR A 844 34.78 -4.77 12.80
N ALA A 845 34.96 -4.26 14.01
CA ALA A 845 34.16 -4.55 15.19
C ALA A 845 33.45 -3.27 15.62
N PHE A 846 32.13 -3.19 15.42
CA PHE A 846 31.28 -2.04 15.70
C PHE A 846 30.65 -2.14 17.09
N THR A 847 30.89 -1.16 17.96
CA THR A 847 30.29 -1.12 19.30
C THR A 847 28.90 -0.51 19.24
N PHE A 848 27.92 -1.16 19.86
CA PHE A 848 26.54 -0.69 19.93
C PHE A 848 25.98 -0.70 21.34
N THR A 849 25.02 0.19 21.57
CA THR A 849 24.04 0.15 22.67
C THR A 849 22.67 0.38 22.06
N LEU A 850 21.75 -0.55 22.32
CA LEU A 850 20.36 -0.53 21.85
C LEU A 850 19.40 -0.62 23.03
N ALA A 851 18.35 0.19 23.03
CA ALA A 851 17.24 0.05 23.97
C ALA A 851 16.46 -1.26 23.71
N ALA A 852 15.59 -1.63 24.66
CA ALA A 852 14.68 -2.77 24.48
C ALA A 852 13.85 -2.60 23.20
N ALA A 853 13.72 -3.68 22.42
CA ALA A 853 13.00 -3.70 21.14
C ALA A 853 13.44 -2.60 20.14
N GLU A 854 14.65 -2.05 20.26
CA GLU A 854 15.16 -1.04 19.32
C GLU A 854 15.66 -1.70 18.03
N GLY A 855 15.20 -1.17 16.90
CA GLY A 855 15.77 -1.39 15.58
C GLY A 855 16.59 -0.18 15.11
N ARG A 856 17.73 -0.42 14.47
CA ARG A 856 18.63 0.62 13.95
C ARG A 856 19.14 0.30 12.56
N ILE A 857 19.05 1.28 11.65
CA ILE A 857 19.66 1.25 10.32
C ILE A 857 20.77 2.31 10.31
N GLU A 858 21.98 1.92 9.91
CA GLU A 858 23.10 2.85 9.72
C GLU A 858 23.64 2.72 8.29
N PRO A 859 23.59 3.79 7.47
CA PRO A 859 24.30 3.83 6.19
C PRO A 859 25.82 3.96 6.44
N PRO A 860 26.66 3.53 5.49
CA PRO A 860 28.07 3.82 5.54
C PRO A 860 28.27 5.34 5.41
N ARG A 861 29.04 5.95 6.31
CA ARG A 861 29.34 7.39 6.31
C ARG A 861 30.70 7.72 5.72
N PHE A 862 31.65 6.80 5.89
CA PHE A 862 33.00 6.91 5.38
C PHE A 862 33.48 5.56 4.86
N THR A 863 34.29 5.56 3.81
CA THR A 863 35.12 4.43 3.41
C THR A 863 36.58 4.76 3.70
N LEU A 864 37.25 3.92 4.49
CA LEU A 864 38.71 3.97 4.62
C LEU A 864 39.33 3.12 3.52
N ARG A 865 40.32 3.65 2.80
CA ARG A 865 41.14 2.89 1.86
C ARG A 865 42.60 2.92 2.26
N GLY A 866 43.26 1.77 2.21
CA GLY A 866 44.71 1.72 2.38
C GLY A 866 45.44 2.25 1.14
N THR A 867 46.55 2.96 1.35
CA THR A 867 47.34 3.49 0.22
C THR A 867 47.86 2.35 -0.66
N PHE A 868 47.74 2.49 -1.98
CA PHE A 868 48.11 1.48 -2.97
C PHE A 868 47.41 0.11 -2.76
N GLY A 869 46.19 0.10 -2.22
CA GLY A 869 45.41 -1.12 -1.99
C GLY A 869 45.93 -1.99 -0.83
N ARG A 870 46.81 -1.45 0.02
CA ARG A 870 47.29 -2.17 1.21
C ARG A 870 46.17 -2.38 2.21
N ALA A 871 46.27 -3.45 2.99
CA ALA A 871 45.34 -3.68 4.09
C ALA A 871 45.50 -2.61 5.19
N ILE A 872 44.37 -2.13 5.70
CA ILE A 872 44.31 -1.21 6.83
C ILE A 872 44.79 -1.95 8.10
N PRO A 873 45.62 -1.32 8.95
CA PRO A 873 46.18 -1.96 10.14
C PRO A 873 45.12 -2.40 11.14
N ILE A 874 45.30 -3.60 11.69
CA ILE A 874 44.50 -4.11 12.81
C ILE A 874 44.69 -3.22 14.03
N GLY A 875 43.60 -2.98 14.78
CA GLY A 875 43.59 -2.14 15.97
C GLY A 875 43.43 -0.65 15.71
N LEU A 876 43.37 -0.22 14.45
CA LEU A 876 42.95 1.16 14.12
C LEU A 876 41.52 1.36 14.62
N LYS A 877 41.30 2.44 15.39
CA LYS A 877 39.99 2.82 15.92
C LYS A 877 39.43 3.99 15.13
N ALA A 878 38.16 3.91 14.77
CA ALA A 878 37.39 4.97 14.13
C ALA A 878 36.17 5.30 14.98
N VAL A 879 35.91 6.58 15.24
CA VAL A 879 34.69 7.06 15.89
C VAL A 879 34.01 8.03 14.93
N VAL A 880 33.01 7.52 14.21
CA VAL A 880 32.18 8.32 13.31
C VAL A 880 31.13 9.05 14.15
N ARG A 881 31.14 10.39 14.10
CA ARG A 881 30.21 11.24 14.86
C ARG A 881 28.92 11.45 14.09
N ASP A 882 29.06 11.77 12.82
CA ASP A 882 28.03 12.07 11.83
C ASP A 882 28.64 11.89 10.44
N ALA A 883 27.88 12.15 9.37
CA ALA A 883 28.39 12.04 8.00
C ALA A 883 29.53 13.03 7.65
N GLY A 884 29.70 14.12 8.40
CA GLY A 884 30.73 15.14 8.18
C GLY A 884 31.97 14.97 9.06
N ARG A 885 32.00 14.04 10.02
CA ARG A 885 33.13 13.87 10.94
C ARG A 885 33.42 12.44 11.38
N VAL A 886 34.69 12.05 11.24
CA VAL A 886 35.26 10.83 11.83
C VAL A 886 36.56 11.13 12.59
N ASP A 887 36.68 10.63 13.82
CA ASP A 887 37.91 10.68 14.62
C ASP A 887 38.66 9.35 14.46
N LEU A 888 39.94 9.38 14.04
CA LEU A 888 40.73 8.18 13.74
C LEU A 888 41.94 8.05 14.67
N THR A 889 42.16 6.88 15.25
CA THR A 889 43.30 6.59 16.13
C THR A 889 44.08 5.40 15.58
N ALA A 890 45.35 5.61 15.22
CA ALA A 890 46.22 4.51 14.81
C ALA A 890 46.57 3.58 15.97
N ALA A 891 46.67 2.28 15.68
CA ALA A 891 47.28 1.31 16.57
C ALA A 891 48.76 1.64 16.85
N SER A 892 49.36 0.99 17.84
CA SER A 892 50.80 1.08 18.08
C SER A 892 51.58 0.58 16.85
N GLY A 893 52.69 1.24 16.49
CA GLY A 893 53.51 0.85 15.33
C GLY A 893 54.12 2.02 14.58
N LEU A 894 54.18 1.93 13.24
CA LEU A 894 54.66 2.98 12.35
C LEU A 894 53.52 3.91 11.92
N PRO A 895 53.82 5.16 11.51
CA PRO A 895 52.83 6.03 10.88
C PRO A 895 52.18 5.38 9.66
N VAL A 896 50.87 5.56 9.53
CA VAL A 896 50.09 4.96 8.44
C VAL A 896 49.39 6.05 7.68
N LEU A 897 49.58 6.07 6.36
CA LEU A 897 48.80 6.88 5.45
C LEU A 897 47.57 6.09 5.03
N ILE A 898 46.38 6.67 5.19
CA ILE A 898 45.13 6.11 4.68
C ILE A 898 44.35 7.18 3.93
N THR A 899 43.48 6.78 3.01
CA THR A 899 42.52 7.68 2.37
C THR A 899 41.18 7.53 3.06
N VAL A 900 40.59 8.65 3.47
CA VAL A 900 39.24 8.73 4.04
C VAL A 900 38.31 9.28 2.96
N GLU A 901 37.33 8.49 2.56
CA GLU A 901 36.33 8.84 1.54
C GLU A 901 34.97 9.02 2.23
N PRO A 902 34.53 10.26 2.52
CA PRO A 902 33.18 10.52 3.00
C PRO A 902 32.14 10.19 1.91
N ASP A 903 30.98 9.69 2.32
CA ASP A 903 29.87 9.50 1.38
C ASP A 903 29.42 10.85 0.78
N GLY A 904 29.37 10.92 -0.54
CA GLY A 904 29.06 12.16 -1.28
C GLY A 904 30.12 13.28 -1.22
N GLY A 905 31.30 13.04 -0.63
CA GLY A 905 32.35 14.06 -0.51
C GLY A 905 33.70 13.69 -1.15
N LEU A 906 34.69 14.58 -1.00
CA LEU A 906 36.02 14.38 -1.59
C LEU A 906 36.92 13.51 -0.70
N ALA A 907 37.63 12.58 -1.33
CA ALA A 907 38.63 11.72 -0.70
C ALA A 907 39.79 12.54 -0.12
N ARG A 908 40.24 12.20 1.10
CA ARG A 908 41.28 12.92 1.83
C ARG A 908 42.37 11.97 2.33
N PRO A 909 43.65 12.17 1.95
CA PRO A 909 44.75 11.43 2.56
C PRO A 909 44.99 11.92 4.00
N VAL A 910 45.07 10.98 4.94
CA VAL A 910 45.25 11.25 6.36
C VAL A 910 46.44 10.44 6.88
N LEU A 911 47.45 11.15 7.38
CA LEU A 911 48.60 10.55 8.05
C LEU A 911 48.26 10.33 9.52
N LEU A 912 48.16 9.07 9.94
CA LEU A 912 47.91 8.69 11.31
C LEU A 912 49.23 8.40 12.02
N ILE A 913 49.50 9.19 13.07
CA ILE A 913 50.66 8.99 13.95
C ILE A 913 50.23 8.02 15.07
N PRO A 914 51.02 6.98 15.38
CA PRO A 914 50.71 6.00 16.42
C PRO A 914 50.33 6.66 17.75
N GLY A 915 49.24 6.21 18.36
CA GLY A 915 48.77 6.72 19.66
C GLY A 915 48.13 8.12 19.64
N ARG A 916 48.00 8.76 18.47
CA ARG A 916 47.27 10.03 18.34
C ARG A 916 45.91 9.82 17.66
N THR A 917 44.92 10.55 18.14
CA THR A 917 43.62 10.70 17.48
C THR A 917 43.69 11.88 16.52
N VAL A 918 43.36 11.64 15.26
CA VAL A 918 43.27 12.64 14.19
C VAL A 918 41.80 12.86 13.85
N PRO A 919 41.22 14.04 14.15
CA PRO A 919 39.87 14.38 13.70
C PRO A 919 39.89 14.70 12.21
N VAL A 920 39.02 14.05 11.45
CA VAL A 920 38.78 14.33 10.03
C VAL A 920 37.41 14.97 9.91
N VAL A 921 37.40 16.25 9.54
CA VAL A 921 36.18 17.05 9.36
C VAL A 921 36.03 17.37 7.88
N VAL A 922 34.83 17.13 7.36
CA VAL A 922 34.44 17.28 5.96
C VAL A 922 33.29 18.30 5.90
N PRO A 923 33.60 19.60 5.94
CA PRO A 923 32.59 20.65 6.06
C PRO A 923 31.65 20.74 4.84
N GLU A 924 32.05 20.21 3.69
CA GLU A 924 31.22 20.15 2.49
C GLU A 924 30.12 19.07 2.54
N VAL A 925 30.18 18.14 3.50
CA VAL A 925 29.18 17.08 3.67
C VAL A 925 28.19 17.47 4.78
N ARG A 926 26.89 17.29 4.51
CA ARG A 926 25.83 17.49 5.50
C ARG A 926 26.04 16.52 6.68
N PRO A 927 26.00 16.97 7.94
CA PRO A 927 26.34 16.15 9.11
C PRO A 927 25.16 15.28 9.53
N TYR A 928 24.70 14.38 8.65
CA TYR A 928 23.56 13.52 8.94
C TYR A 928 23.85 12.55 10.10
N PRO A 929 22.83 12.24 10.93
CA PRO A 929 21.49 12.83 10.94
C PRO A 929 21.45 14.24 11.56
N LEU A 930 20.54 15.07 11.08
CA LEU A 930 20.31 16.42 11.58
C LEU A 930 19.43 16.39 12.84
N ALA A 931 19.76 17.23 13.83
CA ALA A 931 19.04 17.31 15.11
C ALA A 931 17.75 18.14 15.05
N ASP A 932 17.22 18.41 13.85
CA ASP A 932 16.03 19.22 13.65
C ASP A 932 14.81 18.31 13.50
N LEU A 933 13.85 18.42 14.43
CA LEU A 933 12.64 17.61 14.41
C LEU A 933 11.61 18.09 13.39
N ALA A 934 11.71 19.33 12.90
CA ALA A 934 10.74 19.85 11.94
C ALA A 934 11.03 19.39 10.52
N LEU A 935 12.28 19.01 10.18
CA LEU A 935 12.67 18.67 8.82
C LEU A 935 11.87 17.49 8.26
N GLY A 936 11.17 17.74 7.15
CA GLY A 936 10.31 16.77 6.46
C GLY A 936 9.03 16.39 7.21
N ALA A 937 8.69 17.10 8.29
CA ALA A 937 7.45 16.87 9.02
C ALA A 937 6.23 17.34 8.21
N VAL A 938 5.07 16.76 8.51
CA VAL A 938 3.79 17.20 7.92
C VAL A 938 3.49 18.62 8.41
N THR A 939 3.00 19.47 7.49
CA THR A 939 2.70 20.87 7.82
C THR A 939 1.29 21.28 7.42
N PHE A 940 0.74 22.26 8.15
CA PHE A 940 -0.57 22.88 7.87
C PHE A 940 -0.42 24.40 7.73
N PRO A 941 -1.35 25.10 7.05
CA PRO A 941 -2.56 24.58 6.41
C PRO A 941 -2.27 23.62 5.26
N ALA A 942 -3.05 22.54 5.17
CA ALA A 942 -3.07 21.68 4.00
C ALA A 942 -3.81 22.37 2.84
N GLU A 943 -3.62 21.91 1.61
CA GLU A 943 -4.38 22.38 0.46
C GLU A 943 -5.91 22.20 0.66
N PRO A 944 -6.74 23.10 0.09
CA PRO A 944 -6.37 24.28 -0.70
C PRO A 944 -5.85 25.44 0.15
N LEU A 945 -4.82 26.13 -0.33
CA LEU A 945 -4.20 27.24 0.38
C LEU A 945 -4.92 28.59 0.14
N PRO A 946 -4.90 29.53 1.11
CA PRO A 946 -5.32 30.91 0.91
C PRO A 946 -4.59 31.59 -0.25
N ALA A 947 -5.30 32.46 -0.98
CA ALA A 947 -4.70 33.23 -2.06
C ALA A 947 -3.48 34.02 -1.56
N GLY A 948 -2.34 33.85 -2.24
CA GLY A 948 -1.09 34.51 -1.86
C GLY A 948 -0.35 33.87 -0.69
N MET A 949 -0.82 32.76 -0.11
CA MET A 949 0.01 31.88 0.72
C MET A 949 0.85 30.95 -0.19
N SER A 950 1.96 30.39 0.29
CA SER A 950 2.63 29.27 -0.37
C SER A 950 2.60 28.03 0.53
N ASP A 951 3.03 26.88 0.01
CA ASP A 951 3.13 25.64 0.79
C ASP A 951 3.96 25.85 2.07
N PRO A 952 3.40 25.54 3.27
CA PRO A 952 4.13 25.58 4.53
C PRO A 952 5.32 24.60 4.61
N GLY A 953 5.31 23.52 3.81
CA GLY A 953 6.41 22.56 3.71
C GLY A 953 7.74 23.21 3.31
N ALA A 954 7.69 24.33 2.59
CA ALA A 954 8.86 25.12 2.19
C ALA A 954 9.64 25.76 3.36
N ALA A 955 9.14 25.69 4.60
CA ALA A 955 9.90 26.12 5.78
C ALA A 955 10.63 24.94 6.46
N VAL A 956 10.41 23.71 6.02
CA VAL A 956 10.90 22.49 6.67
C VAL A 956 11.51 21.47 5.69
N ASP A 957 11.80 21.88 4.46
CA ASP A 957 12.32 21.03 3.38
C ASP A 957 13.86 21.03 3.27
N ASP A 958 14.56 21.86 4.07
CA ASP A 958 16.00 22.13 3.99
C ASP A 958 16.47 22.72 2.64
N ASP A 959 15.57 23.31 1.83
CA ASP A 959 15.92 23.99 0.59
C ASP A 959 16.03 25.52 0.81
N PRO A 960 17.24 26.12 0.72
CA PRO A 960 17.38 27.56 0.89
C PRO A 960 16.77 28.39 -0.24
N ALA A 961 16.36 27.77 -1.36
CA ALA A 961 15.69 28.42 -2.47
C ALA A 961 14.16 28.53 -2.29
N THR A 962 13.60 27.79 -1.34
CA THR A 962 12.17 27.81 -1.02
C THR A 962 11.92 28.63 0.25
N ALA A 963 10.68 29.09 0.42
CA ALA A 963 10.25 29.77 1.63
C ALA A 963 8.73 29.72 1.74
N TRP A 964 8.22 29.53 2.95
CA TRP A 964 6.81 29.71 3.24
C TRP A 964 6.45 31.20 3.24
N ARG A 965 5.55 31.59 2.36
CA ARG A 965 4.91 32.90 2.31
C ARG A 965 3.62 32.83 3.14
N PRO A 966 3.56 33.48 4.32
CA PRO A 966 2.45 33.28 5.26
C PRO A 966 1.07 33.73 4.75
N GLY A 967 1.01 34.80 3.97
CA GLY A 967 -0.29 35.41 3.64
C GLY A 967 -0.99 36.06 4.86
N PRO A 968 -2.14 36.72 4.64
CA PRO A 968 -2.91 37.33 5.72
C PRO A 968 -3.42 36.29 6.73
N GLY A 969 -3.14 36.48 8.01
CA GLY A 969 -3.54 35.55 9.07
C GLY A 969 -2.80 34.21 9.04
N GLY A 970 -1.66 34.13 8.35
CA GLY A 970 -0.94 32.88 8.16
C GLY A 970 -0.51 32.21 9.46
N ARG A 971 -0.77 30.90 9.54
CA ARG A 971 -0.40 30.04 10.66
C ARG A 971 0.19 28.75 10.13
N LEU A 972 1.51 28.62 10.18
CA LEU A 972 2.17 27.37 9.85
C LEU A 972 2.12 26.47 11.08
N VAL A 973 1.68 25.22 10.93
CA VAL A 973 1.75 24.18 11.96
C VAL A 973 2.67 23.07 11.47
N VAL A 974 3.50 22.53 12.35
CA VAL A 974 4.31 21.32 12.11
C VAL A 974 3.81 20.21 13.03
N ASP A 975 3.46 19.05 12.49
CA ASP A 975 3.21 17.82 13.26
C ASP A 975 4.51 17.02 13.40
N LEU A 976 5.05 16.96 14.62
CA LEU A 976 6.26 16.20 14.95
C LEU A 976 6.02 14.67 14.96
N GLY A 977 4.79 14.23 14.71
CA GLY A 977 4.36 12.84 14.59
C GLY A 977 4.14 12.13 15.92
N ALA A 978 4.72 12.63 17.00
CA ALA A 978 4.50 12.15 18.37
C ALA A 978 4.73 13.28 19.38
N VAL A 979 4.16 13.12 20.56
CA VAL A 979 4.43 13.99 21.72
C VAL A 979 5.88 13.76 22.17
N ARG A 980 6.67 14.84 22.18
CA ARG A 980 8.10 14.81 22.52
C ARG A 980 8.52 16.05 23.30
N PRO A 981 9.60 15.98 24.10
CA PRO A 981 10.17 17.16 24.74
C PRO A 981 10.78 18.09 23.68
N VAL A 982 10.47 19.38 23.76
CA VAL A 982 11.02 20.43 22.89
C VAL A 982 11.59 21.55 23.76
N SER A 983 12.79 22.02 23.42
CA SER A 983 13.50 23.10 24.14
C SER A 983 13.54 24.42 23.39
N ALA A 984 13.48 24.40 22.05
CA ALA A 984 13.49 25.62 21.25
C ALA A 984 12.87 25.46 19.87
N ALA A 985 12.38 26.58 19.34
CA ALA A 985 12.07 26.77 17.93
C ALA A 985 12.91 27.91 17.35
N GLU A 986 13.60 27.66 16.24
CA GLU A 986 14.42 28.65 15.55
C GLU A 986 13.76 29.04 14.22
N LEU A 987 13.59 30.35 14.01
CA LEU A 987 12.97 30.92 12.82
C LEU A 987 14.03 31.63 11.99
N ALA A 988 14.06 31.36 10.70
CA ALA A 988 14.83 32.14 9.72
C ALA A 988 13.90 32.70 8.64
N TRP A 989 14.02 33.99 8.38
CA TRP A 989 13.22 34.75 7.42
C TRP A 989 14.10 35.29 6.30
N THR A 990 13.52 35.50 5.12
CA THR A 990 14.17 36.25 4.03
C THR A 990 14.47 37.69 4.45
N SER A 991 15.30 38.39 3.67
CA SER A 991 15.48 39.83 3.86
C SER A 991 14.17 40.59 3.68
N GLY A 992 13.90 41.58 4.54
CA GLY A 992 12.71 42.42 4.46
C GLY A 992 12.13 42.75 5.83
N ARG A 993 10.89 43.25 5.86
CA ARG A 993 10.16 43.46 7.12
C ARG A 993 9.70 42.10 7.65
N VAL A 994 10.19 41.70 8.82
CA VAL A 994 9.71 40.49 9.51
C VAL A 994 8.39 40.80 10.23
N PRO A 995 7.31 40.04 9.97
CA PRO A 995 6.05 40.22 10.68
C PRO A 995 6.20 39.89 12.18
N ALA A 996 5.37 40.47 13.05
CA ALA A 996 5.21 39.92 14.38
C ALA A 996 4.66 38.51 14.29
N CYS A 997 5.26 37.59 15.05
CA CYS A 997 4.80 36.23 15.15
C CYS A 997 4.67 35.77 16.61
N ALA A 998 3.86 34.73 16.80
CA ALA A 998 3.78 33.96 18.03
C ALA A 998 4.15 32.51 17.71
N VAL A 999 4.97 31.90 18.59
CA VAL A 999 5.21 30.46 18.59
C VAL A 999 4.23 29.83 19.58
N GLU A 1000 3.46 28.88 19.09
CA GLU A 1000 2.40 28.19 19.84
C GLU A 1000 2.67 26.68 19.86
N THR A 1001 2.25 26.00 20.92
CA THR A 1001 2.45 24.56 21.11
C THR A 1001 1.14 23.85 21.44
N SER A 1002 1.03 22.59 21.02
CA SER A 1002 -0.11 21.73 21.32
C SER A 1002 0.31 20.25 21.34
N THR A 1003 -0.46 19.44 22.08
CA THR A 1003 -0.35 17.97 22.07
C THR A 1003 -1.47 17.31 21.25
N ASP A 1004 -2.58 18.01 21.01
CA ASP A 1004 -3.79 17.49 20.36
C ASP A 1004 -4.05 18.10 18.96
N GLY A 1005 -3.30 19.14 18.59
CA GLY A 1005 -3.47 19.86 17.33
C GLY A 1005 -4.69 20.77 17.28
N VAL A 1006 -5.46 20.86 18.37
CA VAL A 1006 -6.72 21.63 18.45
C VAL A 1006 -6.55 22.79 19.43
N THR A 1007 -6.04 22.50 20.62
CA THR A 1007 -5.84 23.46 21.70
C THR A 1007 -4.39 23.92 21.71
N TYR A 1008 -4.16 25.21 21.47
CA TYR A 1008 -2.81 25.79 21.43
C TYR A 1008 -2.57 26.78 22.56
N THR A 1009 -1.36 26.75 23.10
CA THR A 1009 -0.86 27.74 24.05
C THR A 1009 0.29 28.53 23.43
N THR A 1010 0.33 29.85 23.64
CA THR A 1010 1.46 30.67 23.18
C THR A 1010 2.67 30.40 24.08
N ALA A 1011 3.73 29.84 23.51
CA ALA A 1011 5.00 29.60 24.20
C ALA A 1011 5.89 30.84 24.20
N ALA A 1012 5.98 31.55 23.06
CA ALA A 1012 6.85 32.71 22.92
C ALA A 1012 6.36 33.71 21.87
N LYS A 1013 6.86 34.96 21.95
CA LYS A 1013 6.71 35.99 20.92
C LYS A 1013 8.10 36.47 20.48
N PRO A 1014 8.69 35.86 19.44
CA PRO A 1014 10.05 36.16 19.02
C PRO A 1014 10.23 37.62 18.58
N ALA A 1015 11.47 38.11 18.66
CA ALA A 1015 11.82 39.43 18.12
C ALA A 1015 11.66 39.45 16.59
N ARG A 1016 11.37 40.64 16.03
CA ARG A 1016 11.21 40.85 14.58
C ARG A 1016 12.55 40.96 13.86
N THR A 1017 13.35 39.90 13.95
CA THR A 1017 14.69 39.80 13.33
C THR A 1017 14.69 38.69 12.29
N CYS A 1018 15.58 38.79 11.30
CA CYS A 1018 15.69 37.76 10.24
C CYS A 1018 15.99 36.37 10.80
N THR A 1019 16.62 36.30 11.97
CA THR A 1019 16.79 35.06 12.74
C THR A 1019 16.30 35.31 14.17
N ALA A 1020 15.48 34.40 14.69
CA ALA A 1020 15.01 34.48 16.08
C ALA A 1020 14.90 33.08 16.69
N THR A 1021 15.18 32.96 17.98
CA THR A 1021 15.00 31.72 18.75
C THR A 1021 13.93 31.95 19.80
N ALA A 1022 12.95 31.07 19.81
CA ALA A 1022 11.93 30.95 20.85
C ALA A 1022 12.32 29.83 21.81
N ALA A 1023 12.44 30.13 23.10
CA ALA A 1023 12.46 29.07 24.10
C ALA A 1023 11.08 28.41 24.15
N VAL A 1024 11.07 27.09 24.11
CA VAL A 1024 9.87 26.26 24.22
C VAL A 1024 10.10 25.31 25.39
N THR A 1025 9.08 25.04 26.18
CA THR A 1025 9.19 24.13 27.33
C THR A 1025 7.99 23.23 27.40
N GLY A 1026 8.24 21.92 27.43
CA GLY A 1026 7.21 20.91 27.66
C GLY A 1026 7.16 19.85 26.56
N GLU A 1027 6.13 19.02 26.67
CA GLU A 1027 5.80 17.97 25.72
C GLU A 1027 4.96 18.55 24.58
N VAL A 1028 5.46 18.45 23.36
CA VAL A 1028 4.88 19.07 22.16
C VAL A 1028 4.75 18.00 21.08
N ARG A 1029 3.58 17.96 20.43
CA ARG A 1029 3.41 17.25 19.15
C ARG A 1029 3.28 18.23 18.00
N TYR A 1030 2.48 19.28 18.18
CA TYR A 1030 2.24 20.29 17.17
C TYR A 1030 2.89 21.61 17.58
N LEU A 1031 3.73 22.16 16.71
CA LEU A 1031 4.33 23.49 16.90
C LEU A 1031 3.84 24.43 15.80
N ALA A 1032 3.34 25.61 16.16
CA ALA A 1032 2.81 26.57 15.21
C ALA A 1032 3.54 27.91 15.24
N VAL A 1033 3.69 28.53 14.07
CA VAL A 1033 4.16 29.90 13.88
C VAL A 1033 3.01 30.71 13.28
N ARG A 1034 2.40 31.56 14.11
CA ARG A 1034 1.29 32.42 13.71
C ARG A 1034 1.77 33.84 13.46
N THR A 1035 1.53 34.35 12.25
CA THR A 1035 1.81 35.75 11.89
C THR A 1035 0.64 36.66 12.30
N LEU A 1036 0.95 37.81 12.89
CA LEU A 1036 -0.05 38.71 13.50
C LEU A 1036 -0.35 39.94 12.65
N ASP A 1037 0.62 40.41 11.87
CA ASP A 1037 0.52 41.65 11.08
C ASP A 1037 1.21 41.57 9.71
N TRP A 1038 1.25 40.36 9.13
CA TRP A 1038 1.81 40.12 7.79
C TRP A 1038 1.09 40.96 6.72
N ARG A 1039 1.86 41.48 5.75
CA ARG A 1039 1.36 42.19 4.56
C ARG A 1039 2.15 41.75 3.33
N SER A 1040 1.56 41.94 2.15
CA SER A 1040 2.24 41.68 0.89
C SER A 1040 3.59 42.40 0.81
N GLY A 1041 4.65 41.67 0.47
CA GLY A 1041 6.03 42.16 0.44
C GLY A 1041 6.83 41.99 1.74
N ASP A 1042 6.22 41.47 2.80
CA ASP A 1042 6.96 41.07 4.01
C ASP A 1042 7.88 39.87 3.76
N ALA A 1043 8.80 39.66 4.70
CA ALA A 1043 9.69 38.52 4.67
C ALA A 1043 8.91 37.19 4.72
N ASN A 1044 9.42 36.19 3.99
CA ASN A 1044 8.93 34.82 4.00
C ASN A 1044 9.78 33.97 4.96
N LEU A 1045 9.19 32.93 5.54
CA LEU A 1045 9.90 32.04 6.46
C LEU A 1045 10.64 30.97 5.64
N THR A 1046 11.97 31.02 5.63
CA THR A 1046 12.81 30.05 4.91
C THR A 1046 13.12 28.82 5.75
N ARG A 1047 13.03 28.92 7.08
CA ARG A 1047 13.29 27.80 7.97
C ARG A 1047 12.54 27.92 9.29
N LEU A 1048 11.89 26.84 9.68
CA LEU A 1048 11.47 26.55 11.04
C LEU A 1048 12.24 25.30 11.51
N SER A 1049 13.05 25.46 12.55
CA SER A 1049 13.79 24.36 13.17
C SER A 1049 13.26 24.09 14.57
N VAL A 1050 13.12 22.81 14.94
CA VAL A 1050 12.64 22.40 16.27
C VAL A 1050 13.71 21.54 16.95
N ARG A 1051 14.10 21.92 18.17
CA ARG A 1051 15.18 21.30 18.95
C ARG A 1051 14.65 20.61 20.20
N THR A 1052 15.29 19.49 20.56
CA THR A 1052 15.11 18.77 21.84
C THR A 1052 16.16 19.21 22.84
#